data_AF-A0AAT9I6G5-F1
#
_entry.id   AF-A0AAT9I6G5-F1
#
_cell.length_a   1.000
_cell.length_b   1.000
_cell.length_c   1.000
_cell.angle_alpha   90.00
_cell.angle_beta   90.00
_cell.angle_gamma   90.00
#
_symmetry.space_group_name_H-M   'P 1'
#
loop_
_entity.id
_entity.type
_entity.pdbx_description
1 polymer ?
#
loop_
_entity_poly.entity_id
_entity_poly.type
_entity_poly.pdbx_seq_one_letter_code
_entity_poly.pdbx_strand_id
1 'polypeptide(L)'
;MSDQSIKKITKLLVANRGEIAVRVLRAAAELRIRTIAVFTYEDRYSLHRYKADEAYQIGKDDDPLKPYLDIEGLINLAKSQEVDAIHPGYGFLSENVQFARRCREEGIIFVGPSPEIMAQLGDKVAAKVIAREAEVPLIEDSRVPLTDVATVISEANRIGFPVMLKAASGGGGRGMRMVSKEADLARSFLEARSEASKAFGDDTIFIEKFIEEPKHIEVQIMGDHHGNIVHLYERDCSVQRRFQKVVEIAPSPNLPQHTREKLYEYALRLARKVGFNNVGTVEFLVDKTHRIYFIEVNPRIQVEHTVTEEVTGIDIVRSQILIAQGHHLSDPEIFLKDQDDVRLNGFAIQCRITTEDPENNFTPDYGTVIAYRNAGGFGIRLDEGSTYSGVKISPFFDSMLVKVTAWGRTLSGASGRMHRTLREFRIRGVKTNIRFLENVITNDTFRKGNCTVAFIDQHPELFKLSQIRDRGTKTLLYLADVTVNGHPDVKEKDPGHRFRIPMIPAFDSLQPYPKGTKDLLEEMGRDKFAQWLRQEKPVYFTDTTFRDAHQSLLATRVRTKDLLSVAEGYARNNPQVFSMEVWGGATFDVAMRFLHECPWKRLQQLRKAMPNVLLQMLFRGSNGVGYSAYPENLIAEFIEKSWENGIDVFRIFDSLNWVDAMEPSIRFVRERTNALAQAAISYTGDVLQPTGKKYTLQYYVDLAKRLEDAGAHMLAVKDMAGLLKPQAATVLIPALMDAVKLPIVLHTHDTAGVQAATYLKAIESGINVVDCAVASLSGLTSQPNLNSMVAILDNHERRSNMNLHSLNEYSNYWEDVRGYYYPFESDMKAGTAQIYENEIPGGQYSNLRQQAESLGLGDKLEQIKKNYTAVNRLFGDLIKVTPSSKVVGDMALFMTSNQLTEADVMDESRNLAFPASVKGFFRGDLGVPYGGFPAELQRIVLKGEAPLQGKPNAHLPPVDFDADFAVFLQQYPHAEYLDYLSYHMFPKVFDAYYHHAMIYGNVEAIPTPAFFYGLKMGEEILITLGKGKTIIVKLLYILPPDDSGMRTVVFELNGYARRVQVRDHSVKSVLPINRKVMNQLLEIGAPLQGKLSRLLVSAGTPVLANTPLFIIEAMKMETTVTATRDGKVKAVLLAEGMMVQQDDLVVEFEN
;
A
#
# COMPACT_ATOMS: atom_id res chain seq x y z
N MET A 1 -10.76 52.17 -48.10
CA MET A 1 -11.56 51.18 -47.34
C MET A 1 -11.92 50.08 -48.32
N SER A 2 -11.15 49.00 -48.37
CA SER A 2 -11.45 47.83 -49.19
C SER A 2 -12.37 46.91 -48.38
N ASP A 3 -13.52 46.58 -48.96
CA ASP A 3 -14.45 45.55 -48.51
C ASP A 3 -13.67 44.24 -48.22
N GLN A 4 -13.50 43.86 -46.95
CA GLN A 4 -12.79 42.62 -46.59
C GLN A 4 -13.73 41.45 -46.84
N SER A 5 -13.69 40.90 -48.05
CA SER A 5 -14.33 39.63 -48.38
C SER A 5 -13.85 38.53 -47.43
N ILE A 6 -14.78 37.71 -46.93
CA ILE A 6 -14.51 36.52 -46.10
C ILE A 6 -13.37 35.68 -46.72
N LYS A 7 -12.29 35.47 -45.98
CA LYS A 7 -11.16 34.63 -46.37
C LYS A 7 -11.39 33.22 -45.88
N LYS A 8 -11.83 32.34 -46.77
CA LYS A 8 -12.06 30.93 -46.45
C LYS A 8 -10.76 30.23 -46.05
N ILE A 9 -10.70 29.72 -44.83
CA ILE A 9 -9.63 28.82 -44.38
C ILE A 9 -10.01 27.40 -44.82
N THR A 10 -9.15 26.75 -45.59
CA THR A 10 -9.29 25.36 -46.02
C THR A 10 -8.33 24.42 -45.30
N LYS A 11 -7.17 24.94 -44.88
CA LYS A 11 -6.15 24.21 -44.12
C LYS A 11 -5.62 25.02 -42.93
N LEU A 12 -5.67 24.44 -41.74
CA LEU A 12 -5.26 25.07 -40.47
C LEU A 12 -4.19 24.24 -39.75
N LEU A 13 -3.06 24.87 -39.42
CA LEU A 13 -2.00 24.29 -38.60
C LEU A 13 -2.17 24.74 -37.14
N VAL A 14 -2.00 23.81 -36.20
CA VAL A 14 -1.97 24.13 -34.77
C VAL A 14 -0.52 24.16 -34.29
N ALA A 15 -0.01 25.34 -33.97
CA ALA A 15 1.35 25.55 -33.47
C ALA A 15 1.43 25.31 -31.95
N ASN A 16 0.98 24.14 -31.52
CA ASN A 16 0.90 23.74 -30.12
C ASN A 16 0.85 22.20 -29.99
N ARG A 17 0.68 21.70 -28.77
CA ARG A 17 0.59 20.28 -28.43
C ARG A 17 -0.49 19.98 -27.40
N GLY A 18 -0.63 18.71 -27.05
CA GLY A 18 -1.47 18.27 -25.93
C GLY A 18 -2.96 18.57 -26.13
N GLU A 19 -3.66 18.90 -25.04
CA GLU A 19 -5.13 19.05 -25.04
C GLU A 19 -5.60 20.18 -25.96
N ILE A 20 -4.91 21.34 -25.92
CA ILE A 20 -5.35 22.52 -26.67
C ILE A 20 -5.22 22.29 -28.17
N ALA A 21 -4.21 21.55 -28.60
CA ALA A 21 -4.11 21.12 -29.99
C ALA A 21 -5.32 20.27 -30.36
N VAL A 22 -5.66 19.24 -29.57
CA VAL A 22 -6.86 18.42 -29.81
C VAL A 22 -8.15 19.27 -29.84
N ARG A 23 -8.29 20.24 -28.93
CA ARG A 23 -9.46 21.13 -28.86
C ARG A 23 -9.63 21.98 -30.12
N VAL A 24 -8.54 22.53 -30.65
CA VAL A 24 -8.55 23.32 -31.89
C VAL A 24 -8.81 22.43 -33.10
N LEU A 25 -8.18 21.26 -33.16
CA LEU A 25 -8.39 20.27 -34.23
C LEU A 25 -9.87 19.85 -34.31
N ARG A 26 -10.54 19.66 -33.16
CA ARG A 26 -11.99 19.39 -33.09
C ARG A 26 -12.82 20.52 -33.71
N ALA A 27 -12.58 21.77 -33.30
CA ALA A 27 -13.30 22.93 -33.84
C ALA A 27 -13.09 23.09 -35.35
N ALA A 28 -11.85 22.94 -35.82
CA ALA A 28 -11.52 23.01 -37.23
C ALA A 28 -12.20 21.88 -38.04
N ALA A 29 -12.22 20.65 -37.51
CA ALA A 29 -12.88 19.53 -38.15
C ALA A 29 -14.41 19.71 -38.24
N GLU A 30 -15.05 20.27 -37.21
CA GLU A 30 -16.48 20.64 -37.23
C GLU A 30 -16.79 21.68 -38.31
N LEU A 31 -15.86 22.62 -38.55
CA LEU A 31 -15.90 23.59 -39.65
C LEU A 31 -15.46 23.00 -41.01
N ARG A 32 -15.13 21.70 -41.06
CA ARG A 32 -14.64 20.99 -42.26
C ARG A 32 -13.34 21.58 -42.84
N ILE A 33 -12.49 22.10 -41.97
CA ILE A 33 -11.15 22.59 -42.30
C ILE A 33 -10.16 21.44 -42.13
N ARG A 34 -9.28 21.25 -43.11
CA ARG A 34 -8.21 20.26 -43.04
C ARG A 34 -7.16 20.68 -42.02
N THR A 35 -6.69 19.76 -41.21
CA THR A 35 -5.93 20.07 -40.00
C THR A 35 -4.49 19.53 -40.02
N ILE A 36 -3.55 20.35 -39.55
CA ILE A 36 -2.14 19.97 -39.38
C ILE A 36 -1.71 20.09 -37.91
N ALA A 37 -1.06 19.06 -37.39
CA ALA A 37 -0.36 19.05 -36.11
C ALA A 37 1.17 19.08 -36.28
N VAL A 38 1.88 19.59 -35.26
CA VAL A 38 3.35 19.56 -35.20
C VAL A 38 3.82 18.86 -33.93
N PHE A 39 4.84 18.01 -34.02
CA PHE A 39 5.34 17.24 -32.89
C PHE A 39 6.87 17.16 -32.83
N THR A 40 7.47 17.11 -31.64
CA THR A 40 8.90 16.78 -31.46
C THR A 40 9.09 15.27 -31.32
N TYR A 41 10.33 14.77 -31.40
CA TYR A 41 10.61 13.34 -31.27
C TYR A 41 10.06 12.75 -29.97
N GLU A 42 10.17 13.47 -28.87
CA GLU A 42 9.67 13.09 -27.55
C GLU A 42 8.14 13.09 -27.47
N ASP A 43 7.45 13.85 -28.33
CA ASP A 43 5.99 13.95 -28.40
C ASP A 43 5.38 13.07 -29.51
N ARG A 44 6.17 12.19 -30.14
CA ARG A 44 5.73 11.31 -31.25
C ARG A 44 4.56 10.40 -30.93
N TYR A 45 4.29 10.14 -29.65
CA TYR A 45 3.17 9.34 -29.16
C TYR A 45 2.03 10.19 -28.57
N SER A 46 2.13 11.51 -28.63
CA SER A 46 1.08 12.41 -28.15
C SER A 46 -0.21 12.23 -28.94
N LEU A 47 -1.35 12.28 -28.25
CA LEU A 47 -2.66 12.06 -28.88
C LEU A 47 -2.97 13.10 -29.97
N HIS A 48 -2.54 14.35 -29.81
CA HIS A 48 -2.85 15.43 -30.76
C HIS A 48 -2.33 15.14 -32.17
N ARG A 49 -1.18 14.45 -32.29
CA ARG A 49 -0.61 14.01 -33.56
C ARG A 49 -1.59 13.15 -34.36
N TYR A 50 -2.30 12.24 -33.69
CA TYR A 50 -3.24 11.31 -34.32
C TYR A 50 -4.65 11.90 -34.51
N LYS A 51 -4.87 13.15 -34.09
CA LYS A 51 -6.16 13.85 -34.21
C LYS A 51 -6.21 14.86 -35.35
N ALA A 52 -5.07 15.13 -35.99
CA ALA A 52 -5.00 15.94 -37.19
C ALA A 52 -5.05 15.07 -38.46
N ASP A 53 -5.45 15.67 -39.58
CA ASP A 53 -5.42 15.01 -40.89
C ASP A 53 -3.98 14.75 -41.37
N GLU A 54 -3.07 15.66 -41.01
CA GLU A 54 -1.64 15.60 -41.30
C GLU A 54 -0.82 15.97 -40.06
N ALA A 55 0.37 15.38 -39.89
CA ALA A 55 1.24 15.72 -38.77
C ALA A 55 2.73 15.63 -39.14
N TYR A 56 3.51 16.64 -38.76
CA TYR A 56 4.91 16.77 -39.13
C TYR A 56 5.81 16.88 -37.90
N GLN A 57 6.95 16.19 -37.95
CA GLN A 57 7.98 16.35 -36.93
C GLN A 57 8.65 17.71 -37.12
N ILE A 58 8.82 18.44 -36.03
CA ILE A 58 9.61 19.68 -35.95
C ILE A 58 10.88 19.41 -35.13
N GLY A 59 12.00 19.99 -35.57
CA GLY A 59 13.30 19.79 -34.94
C GLY A 59 13.91 18.40 -35.15
N LYS A 60 15.08 18.21 -34.53
CA LYS A 60 15.84 16.96 -34.51
C LYS A 60 15.44 16.10 -33.29
N ASP A 61 15.94 14.87 -33.23
CA ASP A 61 15.62 13.89 -32.18
C ASP A 61 16.28 14.18 -30.81
N ASP A 62 16.91 15.34 -30.65
CA ASP A 62 17.71 15.73 -29.48
C ASP A 62 17.20 16.98 -28.72
N ASP A 63 16.14 17.65 -29.21
CA ASP A 63 15.56 18.83 -28.56
C ASP A 63 14.04 18.71 -28.38
N PRO A 64 13.54 18.48 -27.15
CA PRO A 64 12.14 18.21 -26.90
C PRO A 64 11.24 19.44 -26.96
N LEU A 65 11.78 20.66 -26.81
CA LEU A 65 10.99 21.86 -26.56
C LEU A 65 11.25 23.02 -27.51
N LYS A 66 12.52 23.35 -27.79
CA LYS A 66 12.85 24.53 -28.62
C LYS A 66 12.18 24.51 -30.00
N PRO A 67 11.98 23.35 -30.67
CA PRO A 67 11.30 23.35 -31.95
C PRO A 67 9.88 23.95 -31.92
N TYR A 68 9.14 23.84 -30.81
CA TYR A 68 7.83 24.48 -30.66
C TYR A 68 7.91 26.01 -30.55
N LEU A 69 9.10 26.57 -30.32
CA LEU A 69 9.38 28.00 -30.21
C LEU A 69 10.11 28.53 -31.47
N ASP A 70 10.39 27.68 -32.46
CA ASP A 70 11.07 28.05 -33.70
C ASP A 70 10.08 28.67 -34.70
N ILE A 71 10.00 30.00 -34.68
CA ILE A 71 9.12 30.79 -35.55
C ILE A 71 9.37 30.49 -37.02
N GLU A 72 10.63 30.55 -37.49
CA GLU A 72 10.93 30.38 -38.90
C GLU A 72 10.76 28.92 -39.34
N GLY A 73 11.08 27.96 -38.48
CA GLY A 73 10.79 26.54 -38.73
C GLY A 73 9.29 26.29 -38.95
N LEU A 74 8.43 26.84 -38.09
CA LEU A 74 6.98 26.70 -38.19
C LEU A 74 6.39 27.42 -39.41
N ILE A 75 6.89 28.61 -39.73
CA ILE A 75 6.47 29.37 -40.93
C ILE A 75 6.87 28.64 -42.21
N ASN A 76 8.12 28.15 -42.30
CA ASN A 76 8.59 27.38 -43.46
C ASN A 76 7.78 26.10 -43.65
N LEU A 77 7.47 25.39 -42.56
CA LEU A 77 6.60 24.23 -42.60
C LEU A 77 5.21 24.60 -43.13
N ALA A 78 4.58 25.63 -42.56
CA ALA A 78 3.26 26.10 -42.97
C ALA A 78 3.20 26.46 -44.47
N LYS A 79 4.22 27.15 -44.98
CA LYS A 79 4.35 27.46 -46.42
C LYS A 79 4.51 26.20 -47.27
N SER A 80 5.39 25.28 -46.86
CA SER A 80 5.66 24.05 -47.61
C SER A 80 4.44 23.13 -47.71
N GLN A 81 3.52 23.23 -46.74
CA GLN A 81 2.29 22.45 -46.69
C GLN A 81 1.04 23.25 -47.10
N GLU A 82 1.21 24.45 -47.67
CA GLU A 82 0.11 25.30 -48.16
C GLU A 82 -0.97 25.53 -47.08
N VAL A 83 -0.53 25.95 -45.89
CA VAL A 83 -1.42 26.27 -44.76
C VAL A 83 -2.00 27.67 -44.92
N ASP A 84 -3.32 27.80 -44.77
CA ASP A 84 -4.01 29.10 -44.84
C ASP A 84 -3.94 29.86 -43.50
N ALA A 85 -3.99 29.13 -42.38
CA ALA A 85 -4.05 29.71 -41.04
C ALA A 85 -3.26 28.91 -39.99
N ILE A 86 -2.68 29.62 -39.03
CA ILE A 86 -2.06 29.04 -37.85
C ILE A 86 -2.85 29.43 -36.60
N HIS A 87 -3.30 28.43 -35.84
CA HIS A 87 -3.83 28.64 -34.52
C HIS A 87 -2.74 28.36 -33.46
N PRO A 88 -2.37 29.33 -32.62
CA PRO A 88 -1.25 29.16 -31.70
C PRO A 88 -1.66 28.46 -30.38
N GLY A 89 -2.96 28.35 -30.09
CA GLY A 89 -3.44 27.79 -28.82
C GLY A 89 -3.11 28.74 -27.66
N TYR A 90 -2.57 28.19 -26.56
CA TYR A 90 -2.06 28.96 -25.42
C TYR A 90 -0.66 28.51 -25.02
N GLY A 91 0.10 29.38 -24.34
CA GLY A 91 1.54 29.14 -24.11
C GLY A 91 2.33 29.13 -25.42
N PHE A 92 3.59 28.67 -25.38
CA PHE A 92 4.49 28.70 -26.55
C PHE A 92 4.52 30.08 -27.23
N LEU A 93 4.14 30.15 -28.51
CA LEU A 93 4.19 31.36 -29.33
C LEU A 93 2.86 32.14 -29.38
N SER A 94 1.87 31.76 -28.56
CA SER A 94 0.52 32.38 -28.60
C SER A 94 0.45 33.85 -28.23
N GLU A 95 1.40 34.36 -27.43
CA GLU A 95 1.53 35.79 -27.12
C GLU A 95 2.74 36.43 -27.83
N ASN A 96 3.40 35.69 -28.73
CA ASN A 96 4.58 36.19 -29.41
C ASN A 96 4.19 37.10 -30.59
N VAL A 97 4.38 38.41 -30.40
CA VAL A 97 4.08 39.43 -31.41
C VAL A 97 4.82 39.19 -32.72
N GLN A 98 6.09 38.75 -32.65
CA GLN A 98 6.90 38.50 -33.85
C GLN A 98 6.33 37.34 -34.65
N PHE A 99 5.86 36.28 -34.00
CA PHE A 99 5.23 35.16 -34.69
C PHE A 99 3.98 35.58 -35.45
N ALA A 100 3.11 36.38 -34.83
CA ALA A 100 1.92 36.91 -35.49
C ALA A 100 2.27 37.84 -36.67
N ARG A 101 3.32 38.67 -36.54
CA ARG A 101 3.82 39.52 -37.64
C ARG A 101 4.36 38.69 -38.80
N ARG A 102 5.18 37.68 -38.53
CA ARG A 102 5.73 36.76 -39.53
C ARG A 102 4.62 36.00 -40.26
N CYS A 103 3.58 35.53 -39.56
CA CYS A 103 2.40 34.96 -40.22
C CYS A 103 1.78 35.94 -41.23
N ARG A 104 1.55 37.19 -40.82
CA ARG A 104 0.98 38.23 -41.70
C ARG A 104 1.86 38.53 -42.91
N GLU A 105 3.17 38.66 -42.71
CA GLU A 105 4.16 38.92 -43.78
C GLU A 105 4.19 37.81 -44.84
N GLU A 106 3.95 36.56 -44.44
CA GLU A 106 3.92 35.39 -45.32
C GLU A 106 2.53 35.04 -45.84
N GLY A 107 1.52 35.88 -45.58
CA GLY A 107 0.15 35.67 -46.04
C GLY A 107 -0.61 34.57 -45.31
N ILE A 108 -0.14 34.12 -44.15
CA ILE A 108 -0.78 33.11 -43.29
C ILE A 108 -1.64 33.81 -42.24
N ILE A 109 -2.90 33.39 -42.10
CA ILE A 109 -3.82 33.95 -41.10
C ILE A 109 -3.39 33.49 -39.70
N PHE A 110 -3.04 34.43 -38.84
CA PHE A 110 -2.86 34.15 -37.41
C PHE A 110 -4.23 34.15 -36.71
N VAL A 111 -4.65 33.03 -36.14
CA VAL A 111 -5.94 32.92 -35.43
C VAL A 111 -5.79 33.47 -34.01
N GLY A 112 -5.84 34.79 -33.90
CA GLY A 112 -5.72 35.55 -32.67
C GLY A 112 -5.86 37.06 -32.91
N PRO A 113 -5.62 37.90 -31.89
CA PRO A 113 -5.62 39.35 -32.06
C PRO A 113 -4.53 39.80 -33.04
N SER A 114 -4.69 41.01 -33.59
CA SER A 114 -3.67 41.58 -34.47
C SER A 114 -2.35 41.82 -33.72
N PRO A 115 -1.17 41.67 -34.36
CA PRO A 115 0.12 41.92 -33.70
C PRO A 115 0.26 43.31 -33.08
N GLU A 116 -0.45 44.33 -33.58
CA GLU A 116 -0.50 45.66 -32.96
C GLU A 116 -1.19 45.61 -31.60
N ILE A 117 -2.34 44.93 -31.52
CA ILE A 117 -3.09 44.73 -30.27
C ILE A 117 -2.29 43.86 -29.31
N MET A 118 -1.66 42.79 -29.80
CA MET A 118 -0.79 41.94 -28.99
C MET A 118 0.39 42.72 -28.42
N ALA A 119 1.01 43.63 -29.19
CA ALA A 119 2.11 44.46 -28.70
C ALA A 119 1.65 45.48 -27.63
N GLN A 120 0.45 46.03 -27.80
CA GLN A 120 -0.16 46.96 -26.85
C GLN A 120 -0.53 46.31 -25.52
N LEU A 121 -0.95 45.04 -25.54
CA LEU A 121 -1.50 44.34 -24.38
C LEU A 121 -0.58 43.28 -23.77
N GLY A 122 0.37 42.74 -24.53
CA GLY A 122 1.26 41.66 -24.09
C GLY A 122 2.41 42.12 -23.19
N ASP A 123 2.78 43.40 -23.24
CA ASP A 123 3.70 44.01 -22.28
C ASP A 123 2.92 44.58 -21.10
N LYS A 124 3.25 44.18 -19.87
CA LYS A 124 2.52 44.58 -18.65
C LYS A 124 2.58 46.08 -18.37
N VAL A 125 3.69 46.74 -18.73
CA VAL A 125 3.84 48.19 -18.58
C VAL A 125 2.98 48.89 -19.64
N ALA A 126 3.04 48.44 -20.90
CA ALA A 126 2.22 49.00 -21.97
C ALA A 126 0.72 48.84 -21.69
N ALA A 127 0.29 47.66 -21.26
CA ALA A 127 -1.09 47.37 -20.91
C ALA A 127 -1.61 48.27 -19.78
N LYS A 128 -0.77 48.57 -18.78
CA LYS A 128 -1.11 49.50 -17.69
C LYS A 128 -1.27 50.95 -18.16
N VAL A 129 -0.43 51.40 -19.10
CA VAL A 129 -0.59 52.74 -19.70
C VAL A 129 -1.96 52.84 -20.37
N ILE A 130 -2.33 51.83 -21.15
CA ILE A 130 -3.64 51.78 -21.83
C ILE A 130 -4.78 51.71 -20.82
N ALA A 131 -4.65 50.89 -19.77
CA ALA A 131 -5.64 50.82 -18.70
C ALA A 131 -5.84 52.17 -18.01
N ARG A 132 -4.77 52.94 -17.77
CA ARG A 132 -4.85 54.30 -17.22
C ARG A 132 -5.57 55.26 -18.16
N GLU A 133 -5.25 55.21 -19.46
CA GLU A 133 -5.94 56.01 -20.49
C GLU A 133 -7.42 55.62 -20.67
N ALA A 134 -7.75 54.35 -20.44
CA ALA A 134 -9.11 53.84 -20.46
C ALA A 134 -9.83 54.05 -19.12
N GLU A 135 -9.22 54.73 -18.15
CA GLU A 135 -9.77 54.96 -16.80
C GLU A 135 -10.16 53.66 -16.07
N VAL A 136 -9.42 52.57 -16.33
CA VAL A 136 -9.57 51.31 -15.61
C VAL A 136 -8.73 51.38 -14.32
N PRO A 137 -9.30 51.04 -13.15
CA PRO A 137 -8.56 51.08 -11.89
C PRO A 137 -7.32 50.18 -11.90
N LEU A 138 -6.18 50.71 -11.44
CA LEU A 138 -4.89 50.02 -11.38
C LEU A 138 -4.47 49.75 -9.93
N ILE A 139 -3.65 48.72 -9.75
CA ILE A 139 -2.89 48.55 -8.50
C ILE A 139 -1.85 49.67 -8.42
N GLU A 140 -1.68 50.27 -7.24
CA GLU A 140 -0.63 51.26 -7.04
C GLU A 140 0.75 50.62 -7.19
N ASP A 141 1.57 51.15 -8.10
CA ASP A 141 2.87 50.60 -8.47
C ASP A 141 4.00 51.65 -8.41
N SER A 142 5.24 51.18 -8.58
CA SER A 142 6.43 52.02 -8.62
C SER A 142 6.40 53.00 -9.79
N ARG A 143 6.59 54.29 -9.51
CA ARG A 143 6.52 55.38 -10.52
C ARG A 143 7.82 55.60 -11.27
N VAL A 144 8.92 55.10 -10.73
CA VAL A 144 10.28 55.25 -11.27
C VAL A 144 10.92 53.88 -11.47
N PRO A 145 11.83 53.72 -12.45
CA PRO A 145 12.61 52.51 -12.62
C PRO A 145 13.41 52.15 -11.36
N LEU A 146 13.38 50.88 -10.96
CA LEU A 146 14.02 50.40 -9.74
C LEU A 146 15.47 49.97 -10.02
N THR A 147 16.39 50.93 -10.03
CA THR A 147 17.80 50.69 -10.39
C THR A 147 18.69 50.26 -9.22
N ASP A 148 18.32 50.64 -7.99
CA ASP A 148 19.09 50.40 -6.78
C ASP A 148 18.18 50.17 -5.55
N VAL A 149 18.75 49.59 -4.49
CA VAL A 149 18.01 49.22 -3.28
C VAL A 149 17.41 50.44 -2.55
N ALA A 150 18.05 51.62 -2.59
CA ALA A 150 17.52 52.80 -1.92
C ALA A 150 16.25 53.31 -2.61
N THR A 151 16.24 53.31 -3.96
CA THR A 151 15.06 53.62 -4.76
C THR A 151 13.91 52.63 -4.51
N VAL A 152 14.22 51.34 -4.37
CA VAL A 152 13.25 50.27 -4.03
C VAL A 152 12.61 50.51 -2.66
N ILE A 153 13.41 50.87 -1.64
CA ILE A 153 12.89 51.17 -0.28
C ILE A 153 12.00 52.41 -0.30
N SER A 154 12.42 53.48 -0.99
CA SER A 154 11.63 54.71 -1.11
C SER A 154 10.27 54.46 -1.75
N GLU A 155 10.22 53.73 -2.87
CA GLU A 155 8.95 53.42 -3.55
C GLU A 155 8.08 52.46 -2.72
N ALA A 156 8.68 51.46 -2.05
CA ALA A 156 7.93 50.57 -1.16
C ALA A 156 7.30 51.31 0.03
N ASN A 157 7.98 52.31 0.60
CA ASN A 157 7.44 53.14 1.67
C ASN A 157 6.34 54.09 1.18
N ARG A 158 6.42 54.58 -0.06
CA ARG A 158 5.34 55.37 -0.68
C ARG A 158 4.07 54.55 -0.92
N ILE A 159 4.23 53.33 -1.45
CA ILE A 159 3.12 52.39 -1.71
C ILE A 159 2.56 51.82 -0.39
N GLY A 160 3.44 51.61 0.58
CA GLY A 160 3.17 51.02 1.89
C GLY A 160 3.13 49.49 1.85
N PHE A 161 3.69 48.85 2.87
CA PHE A 161 3.66 47.40 3.02
C PHE A 161 2.26 46.84 3.33
N PRO A 162 1.99 45.54 3.04
CA PRO A 162 2.82 44.63 2.25
C PRO A 162 2.89 45.05 0.77
N VAL A 163 4.00 44.71 0.11
CA VAL A 163 4.24 44.98 -1.31
C VAL A 163 4.59 43.69 -2.08
N MET A 164 4.35 43.66 -3.38
CA MET A 164 4.68 42.56 -4.27
C MET A 164 5.78 43.00 -5.25
N LEU A 165 6.92 42.32 -5.24
CA LEU A 165 7.94 42.41 -6.27
C LEU A 165 7.52 41.56 -7.48
N LYS A 166 7.59 42.12 -8.68
CA LYS A 166 7.25 41.42 -9.93
C LYS A 166 8.27 41.69 -11.03
N ALA A 167 8.64 40.67 -11.80
CA ALA A 167 9.40 40.84 -13.02
C ALA A 167 8.53 41.38 -14.17
N ALA A 168 9.07 42.31 -14.97
CA ALA A 168 8.36 42.89 -16.12
C ALA A 168 8.00 41.84 -17.17
N SER A 169 8.96 40.97 -17.50
CA SER A 169 8.82 39.86 -18.44
C SER A 169 8.30 38.54 -17.80
N GLY A 170 7.79 38.59 -16.57
CA GLY A 170 7.39 37.42 -15.79
C GLY A 170 5.96 36.91 -16.07
N GLY A 171 5.82 35.61 -16.35
CA GLY A 171 4.55 34.90 -16.55
C GLY A 171 4.43 33.61 -15.71
N GLY A 172 3.20 33.18 -15.43
CA GLY A 172 2.92 31.90 -14.74
C GLY A 172 3.31 31.83 -13.26
N GLY A 173 3.36 32.98 -12.57
CA GLY A 173 3.67 33.07 -11.12
C GLY A 173 5.16 33.02 -10.76
N ARG A 174 6.07 32.93 -11.74
CA ARG A 174 7.54 32.94 -11.53
C ARG A 174 8.07 34.37 -11.49
N GLY A 175 9.08 34.64 -10.65
CA GLY A 175 9.62 36.00 -10.48
C GLY A 175 8.70 36.97 -9.74
N MET A 176 7.81 36.45 -8.86
CA MET A 176 6.92 37.24 -8.00
C MET A 176 7.20 36.94 -6.52
N ARG A 177 7.34 37.97 -5.68
CA ARG A 177 7.60 37.79 -4.23
C ARG A 177 6.88 38.82 -3.38
N MET A 178 6.14 38.36 -2.38
CA MET A 178 5.50 39.23 -1.38
C MET A 178 6.52 39.58 -0.30
N VAL A 179 6.63 40.88 0.01
CA VAL A 179 7.46 41.42 1.07
C VAL A 179 6.55 42.15 2.06
N SER A 180 6.54 41.69 3.31
CA SER A 180 5.66 42.22 4.36
C SER A 180 6.28 43.33 5.21
N LYS A 181 7.61 43.43 5.23
CA LYS A 181 8.36 44.41 6.02
C LYS A 181 9.63 44.88 5.31
N GLU A 182 10.04 46.11 5.60
CA GLU A 182 11.19 46.76 4.96
C GLU A 182 12.50 45.96 5.07
N ALA A 183 12.75 45.33 6.23
CA ALA A 183 13.98 44.59 6.49
C ALA A 183 14.27 43.45 5.50
N ASP A 184 13.24 42.88 4.87
CA ASP A 184 13.38 41.78 3.91
C ASP A 184 13.49 42.26 2.45
N LEU A 185 13.18 43.53 2.18
CA LEU A 185 13.01 44.07 0.82
C LEU A 185 14.30 44.02 0.00
N ALA A 186 15.43 44.43 0.59
CA ALA A 186 16.72 44.47 -0.10
C ALA A 186 17.16 43.08 -0.60
N ARG A 187 17.03 42.07 0.27
CA ARG A 187 17.35 40.68 -0.06
C ARG A 187 16.40 40.15 -1.13
N SER A 188 15.09 40.29 -0.93
CA SER A 188 14.08 39.78 -1.86
C SER A 188 14.15 40.42 -3.24
N PHE A 189 14.51 41.70 -3.33
CA PHE A 189 14.73 42.41 -4.60
C PHE A 189 15.92 41.83 -5.38
N LEU A 190 17.07 41.63 -4.72
CA LEU A 190 18.26 41.05 -5.36
C LEU A 190 18.01 39.63 -5.86
N GLU A 191 17.32 38.81 -5.06
CA GLU A 191 16.94 37.46 -5.45
C GLU A 191 15.95 37.45 -6.63
N ALA A 192 14.91 38.27 -6.58
CA ALA A 192 13.92 38.38 -7.66
C ALA A 192 14.58 38.85 -8.96
N ARG A 193 15.50 39.83 -8.89
CA ARG A 193 16.26 40.32 -10.04
C ARG A 193 17.16 39.25 -10.65
N SER A 194 17.89 38.50 -9.81
CA SER A 194 18.72 37.39 -10.29
C SER A 194 17.89 36.27 -10.92
N GLU A 195 16.71 35.98 -10.37
CA GLU A 195 15.79 34.97 -10.91
C GLU A 195 15.24 35.41 -12.27
N ALA A 196 14.79 36.66 -12.39
CA ALA A 196 14.27 37.23 -13.63
C ALA A 196 15.32 37.22 -14.76
N SER A 197 16.55 37.65 -14.45
CA SER A 197 17.67 37.62 -15.40
C SER A 197 17.95 36.20 -15.92
N LYS A 198 18.01 35.20 -15.02
CA LYS A 198 18.26 33.80 -15.40
C LYS A 198 17.11 33.17 -16.17
N ALA A 199 15.87 33.49 -15.81
CA ALA A 199 14.68 32.84 -16.36
C ALA A 199 14.16 33.48 -17.65
N PHE A 200 14.30 34.80 -17.80
CA PHE A 200 13.67 35.57 -18.87
C PHE A 200 14.68 36.43 -19.67
N GLY A 201 15.95 36.48 -19.26
CA GLY A 201 16.97 37.32 -19.92
C GLY A 201 16.80 38.82 -19.68
N ASP A 202 15.83 39.20 -18.85
CA ASP A 202 15.47 40.57 -18.49
C ASP A 202 15.41 40.68 -16.96
N ASP A 203 16.22 41.57 -16.38
CA ASP A 203 16.34 41.78 -14.94
C ASP A 203 15.44 42.91 -14.42
N THR A 204 14.54 43.43 -15.26
CA THR A 204 13.61 44.51 -14.90
C THR A 204 12.58 44.04 -13.87
N ILE A 205 12.60 44.65 -12.68
CA ILE A 205 11.64 44.42 -11.58
C ILE A 205 10.86 45.71 -11.30
N PHE A 206 9.58 45.57 -10.97
CA PHE A 206 8.73 46.64 -10.43
C PHE A 206 8.06 46.21 -9.12
N ILE A 207 7.60 47.17 -8.32
CA ILE A 207 6.88 46.92 -7.06
C ILE A 207 5.42 47.34 -7.23
N GLU A 208 4.50 46.52 -6.71
CA GLU A 208 3.08 46.86 -6.59
C GLU A 208 2.59 46.74 -5.16
N LYS A 209 1.50 47.43 -4.84
CA LYS A 209 0.75 47.18 -3.61
C LYS A 209 0.30 45.72 -3.59
N PHE A 210 0.62 45.01 -2.51
CA PHE A 210 0.06 43.67 -2.30
C PHE A 210 -1.40 43.82 -1.86
N ILE A 211 -2.33 43.32 -2.67
CA ILE A 211 -3.74 43.25 -2.29
C ILE A 211 -3.90 42.03 -1.39
N GLU A 212 -4.35 42.24 -0.16
CA GLU A 212 -4.59 41.16 0.80
C GLU A 212 -5.91 40.44 0.49
N GLU A 213 -5.86 39.11 0.54
CA GLU A 213 -7.00 38.20 0.35
C GLU A 213 -7.90 38.53 -0.87
N PRO A 214 -7.33 38.77 -2.07
CA PRO A 214 -8.13 39.11 -3.23
C PRO A 214 -8.82 37.86 -3.78
N LYS A 215 -9.95 38.07 -4.46
CA LYS A 215 -10.40 37.16 -5.52
C LYS A 215 -9.67 37.50 -6.81
N HIS A 216 -9.21 36.49 -7.54
CA HIS A 216 -8.70 36.63 -8.90
C HIS A 216 -9.87 36.41 -9.85
N ILE A 217 -10.37 37.49 -10.46
CA ILE A 217 -11.53 37.47 -11.36
C ILE A 217 -11.09 37.89 -12.74
N GLU A 218 -11.52 37.17 -13.76
CA GLU A 218 -11.14 37.47 -15.14
C GLU A 218 -12.37 37.48 -16.05
N VAL A 219 -12.37 38.35 -17.06
CA VAL A 219 -13.50 38.54 -17.97
C VAL A 219 -13.11 38.08 -19.37
N GLN A 220 -13.88 37.13 -19.90
CA GLN A 220 -13.72 36.66 -21.27
C GLN A 220 -14.23 37.72 -22.25
N ILE A 221 -13.40 38.12 -23.20
CA ILE A 221 -13.79 39.03 -24.29
C ILE A 221 -13.70 38.34 -25.65
N MET A 222 -14.59 38.73 -26.56
CA MET A 222 -14.63 38.29 -27.95
C MET A 222 -14.99 39.48 -28.84
N GLY A 223 -14.16 39.77 -29.84
CA GLY A 223 -14.39 40.85 -30.79
C GLY A 223 -14.15 40.43 -32.24
N ASP A 224 -14.86 41.02 -33.19
CA ASP A 224 -14.65 40.78 -34.62
C ASP A 224 -13.79 41.89 -35.27
N HIS A 225 -13.53 41.76 -36.57
CA HIS A 225 -12.81 42.77 -37.35
C HIS A 225 -13.65 44.01 -37.70
N HIS A 226 -14.91 44.05 -37.27
CA HIS A 226 -15.91 45.05 -37.63
C HIS A 226 -16.28 45.98 -36.46
N GLY A 227 -15.55 45.86 -35.34
CA GLY A 227 -15.70 46.71 -34.16
C GLY A 227 -16.74 46.20 -33.15
N ASN A 228 -17.35 45.03 -33.38
CA ASN A 228 -18.26 44.43 -32.40
C ASN A 228 -17.44 43.71 -31.33
N ILE A 229 -17.76 43.96 -30.06
CA ILE A 229 -17.07 43.36 -28.91
C ILE A 229 -18.12 43.01 -27.84
N VAL A 230 -18.09 41.77 -27.38
CA VAL A 230 -18.93 41.25 -26.29
C VAL A 230 -18.06 40.63 -25.18
N HIS A 231 -18.58 40.61 -23.95
CA HIS A 231 -18.02 39.80 -22.87
C HIS A 231 -18.82 38.49 -22.73
N LEU A 232 -18.13 37.40 -22.38
CA LEU A 232 -18.74 36.09 -22.11
C LEU A 232 -18.78 35.81 -20.61
N TYR A 233 -19.15 36.83 -19.83
CA TYR A 233 -19.10 36.86 -18.37
C TYR A 233 -17.68 36.65 -17.79
N GLU A 234 -17.60 36.45 -16.49
CA GLU A 234 -16.39 36.29 -15.71
C GLU A 234 -16.13 34.85 -15.26
N ARG A 235 -14.87 34.58 -14.93
CA ARG A 235 -14.41 33.38 -14.22
C ARG A 235 -13.77 33.79 -12.89
N ASP A 236 -13.96 32.96 -11.88
CA ASP A 236 -13.24 33.02 -10.61
C ASP A 236 -12.11 32.00 -10.62
N CYS A 237 -10.87 32.51 -10.64
CA CYS A 237 -9.65 31.74 -10.67
C CYS A 237 -8.87 31.89 -9.35
N SER A 238 -9.57 32.19 -8.25
CA SER A 238 -8.97 32.46 -6.94
C SER A 238 -8.37 31.22 -6.27
N VAL A 239 -8.76 30.01 -6.68
CA VAL A 239 -8.18 28.79 -6.11
C VAL A 239 -6.81 28.55 -6.74
N GLN A 240 -5.77 29.03 -6.04
CA GLN A 240 -4.39 29.05 -6.51
C GLN A 240 -3.43 28.44 -5.50
N ARG A 241 -2.34 27.86 -6.00
CA ARG A 241 -1.17 27.46 -5.20
C ARG A 241 0.04 28.20 -5.73
N ARG A 242 0.76 28.94 -4.88
CA ARG A 242 1.92 29.75 -5.29
C ARG A 242 1.63 30.61 -6.54
N PHE A 243 0.48 31.28 -6.55
CA PHE A 243 -0.01 32.12 -7.65
C PHE A 243 -0.27 31.38 -8.99
N GLN A 244 -0.32 30.04 -8.98
CA GLN A 244 -0.73 29.24 -10.12
C GLN A 244 -2.17 28.78 -9.93
N LYS A 245 -3.02 29.02 -10.93
CA LYS A 245 -4.42 28.56 -10.95
C LYS A 245 -4.48 27.04 -10.79
N VAL A 246 -5.42 26.53 -10.01
CA VAL A 246 -5.65 25.09 -9.79
C VAL A 246 -7.08 24.68 -10.17
N VAL A 247 -8.07 25.46 -9.71
CA VAL A 247 -9.50 25.23 -9.97
C VAL A 247 -10.13 26.54 -10.41
N GLU A 248 -10.93 26.49 -11.47
CA GLU A 248 -11.60 27.66 -12.04
C GLU A 248 -13.11 27.45 -12.02
N ILE A 249 -13.86 28.52 -11.76
CA ILE A 249 -15.32 28.51 -11.68
C ILE A 249 -15.90 29.58 -12.61
N ALA A 250 -16.97 29.26 -13.33
CA ALA A 250 -17.79 30.25 -14.02
C ALA A 250 -19.26 30.09 -13.62
N PRO A 251 -20.03 31.17 -13.39
CA PRO A 251 -19.57 32.53 -13.07
C PRO A 251 -18.89 32.59 -11.68
N SER A 252 -18.42 33.77 -11.26
CA SER A 252 -17.86 33.95 -9.91
C SER A 252 -18.95 33.87 -8.84
N PRO A 253 -18.82 32.99 -7.82
CA PRO A 253 -19.80 32.89 -6.75
C PRO A 253 -19.68 34.06 -5.76
N ASN A 254 -20.82 34.50 -5.22
CA ASN A 254 -20.94 35.56 -4.20
C ASN A 254 -20.38 36.94 -4.58
N LEU A 255 -20.06 37.18 -5.86
CA LEU A 255 -19.64 38.49 -6.32
C LEU A 255 -20.87 39.40 -6.50
N PRO A 256 -20.94 40.59 -5.86
CA PRO A 256 -22.09 41.46 -5.99
C PRO A 256 -22.33 41.87 -7.44
N GLN A 257 -23.60 41.95 -7.84
CA GLN A 257 -23.99 42.25 -9.22
C GLN A 257 -23.39 43.57 -9.74
N HIS A 258 -23.37 44.62 -8.91
CA HIS A 258 -22.75 45.90 -9.28
C HIS A 258 -21.23 45.79 -9.54
N THR A 259 -20.52 44.89 -8.84
CA THR A 259 -19.09 44.63 -9.06
C THR A 259 -18.88 43.89 -10.37
N ARG A 260 -19.75 42.91 -10.67
CA ARG A 260 -19.74 42.18 -11.95
C ARG A 260 -19.93 43.13 -13.14
N GLU A 261 -20.92 44.00 -13.06
CA GLU A 261 -21.19 45.01 -14.11
C GLU A 261 -19.99 45.93 -14.34
N LYS A 262 -19.33 46.39 -13.27
CA LYS A 262 -18.09 47.19 -13.39
C LYS A 262 -16.94 46.40 -14.02
N LEU A 263 -16.77 45.12 -13.68
CA LEU A 263 -15.74 44.28 -14.31
C LEU A 263 -15.97 44.18 -15.82
N TYR A 264 -17.22 43.95 -16.24
CA TYR A 264 -17.56 43.87 -17.66
C TYR A 264 -17.36 45.21 -18.36
N GLU A 265 -17.80 46.31 -17.74
CA GLU A 265 -17.60 47.64 -18.26
C GLU A 265 -16.12 47.95 -18.47
N TYR A 266 -15.27 47.69 -17.48
CA TYR A 266 -13.83 47.92 -17.57
C TYR A 266 -13.17 47.05 -18.64
N ALA A 267 -13.52 45.75 -18.71
CA ALA A 267 -13.00 44.85 -19.71
C ALA A 267 -13.39 45.29 -21.14
N LEU A 268 -14.66 45.64 -21.36
CA LEU A 268 -15.15 46.14 -22.65
C LEU A 268 -14.55 47.49 -23.02
N ARG A 269 -14.38 48.39 -22.05
CA ARG A 269 -13.79 49.71 -22.29
C ARG A 269 -12.32 49.58 -22.71
N LEU A 270 -11.56 48.73 -22.03
CA LEU A 270 -10.18 48.41 -22.41
C LEU A 270 -10.11 47.78 -23.80
N ALA A 271 -10.98 46.81 -24.08
CA ALA A 271 -11.05 46.14 -25.38
C ALA A 271 -11.41 47.11 -26.53
N ARG A 272 -12.40 48.00 -26.33
CA ARG A 272 -12.79 49.02 -27.32
C ARG A 272 -11.68 50.04 -27.57
N LYS A 273 -10.95 50.46 -26.53
CA LYS A 273 -9.85 51.43 -26.64
C LYS A 273 -8.75 50.97 -27.59
N VAL A 274 -8.47 49.67 -27.63
CA VAL A 274 -7.46 49.08 -28.53
C VAL A 274 -8.03 48.47 -29.81
N GLY A 275 -9.36 48.52 -29.99
CA GLY A 275 -10.03 47.87 -31.12
C GLY A 275 -9.84 46.34 -31.12
N PHE A 276 -9.97 45.71 -29.95
CA PHE A 276 -9.67 44.30 -29.74
C PHE A 276 -10.41 43.38 -30.73
N ASN A 277 -9.68 42.46 -31.38
CA ASN A 277 -10.23 41.45 -32.27
C ASN A 277 -9.85 40.03 -31.81
N ASN A 278 -10.65 39.05 -32.23
CA ASN A 278 -10.59 37.65 -31.80
C ASN A 278 -10.92 37.49 -30.30
N VAL A 279 -10.29 36.56 -29.59
CA VAL A 279 -10.59 36.20 -28.21
C VAL A 279 -9.43 36.58 -27.29
N GLY A 280 -9.75 37.09 -26.10
CA GLY A 280 -8.79 37.38 -25.05
C GLY A 280 -9.46 37.43 -23.68
N THR A 281 -8.65 37.61 -22.64
CA THR A 281 -9.17 37.71 -21.27
C THR A 281 -8.53 38.86 -20.53
N VAL A 282 -9.35 39.65 -19.83
CA VAL A 282 -8.89 40.74 -18.95
C VAL A 282 -8.92 40.26 -17.50
N GLU A 283 -7.77 40.29 -16.82
CA GLU A 283 -7.62 39.79 -15.44
C GLU A 283 -7.64 40.92 -14.41
N PHE A 284 -8.31 40.68 -13.29
CA PHE A 284 -8.50 41.62 -12.18
C PHE A 284 -8.26 40.95 -10.82
N LEU A 285 -7.79 41.74 -9.85
CA LEU A 285 -7.95 41.43 -8.43
C LEU A 285 -9.17 42.18 -7.90
N VAL A 286 -9.99 41.48 -7.12
CA VAL A 286 -11.12 42.06 -6.40
C VAL A 286 -10.88 41.90 -4.90
N ASP A 287 -10.74 43.00 -4.17
CA ASP A 287 -10.50 42.95 -2.72
C ASP A 287 -11.78 42.66 -1.92
N LYS A 288 -11.63 42.48 -0.59
CA LYS A 288 -12.73 42.24 0.35
C LYS A 288 -13.80 43.35 0.40
N THR A 289 -13.46 44.55 -0.07
CA THR A 289 -14.39 45.69 -0.18
C THR A 289 -14.96 45.85 -1.59
N HIS A 290 -14.73 44.85 -2.45
CA HIS A 290 -15.15 44.79 -3.84
C HIS A 290 -14.56 45.88 -4.73
N ARG A 291 -13.38 46.42 -4.36
CA ARG A 291 -12.61 47.27 -5.26
C ARG A 291 -11.90 46.39 -6.28
N ILE A 292 -11.95 46.82 -7.52
CA ILE A 292 -11.42 46.10 -8.69
C ILE A 292 -10.08 46.74 -9.05
N TYR A 293 -9.08 45.92 -9.36
CA TYR A 293 -7.77 46.37 -9.81
C TYR A 293 -7.35 45.53 -11.02
N PHE A 294 -7.06 46.17 -12.14
CA PHE A 294 -6.54 45.50 -13.34
C PHE A 294 -5.13 44.94 -13.10
N ILE A 295 -4.87 43.75 -13.67
CA ILE A 295 -3.58 43.07 -13.59
C ILE A 295 -2.93 42.98 -14.96
N GLU A 296 -3.58 42.29 -15.90
CA GLU A 296 -3.04 41.99 -17.23
C GLU A 296 -4.17 41.65 -18.22
N VAL A 297 -3.83 41.64 -19.51
CA VAL A 297 -4.65 41.04 -20.55
C VAL A 297 -3.90 39.85 -21.12
N ASN A 298 -4.60 38.74 -21.29
CA ASN A 298 -4.12 37.58 -22.02
C ASN A 298 -4.72 37.65 -23.44
N PRO A 299 -3.99 38.12 -24.47
CA PRO A 299 -4.50 38.30 -25.83
C PRO A 299 -4.58 36.96 -26.61
N ARG A 300 -5.17 35.95 -25.98
CA ARG A 300 -5.30 34.58 -26.49
C ARG A 300 -6.40 33.81 -25.73
N ILE A 301 -6.68 32.60 -26.18
CA ILE A 301 -7.47 31.64 -25.40
C ILE A 301 -6.73 31.22 -24.12
N GLN A 302 -7.48 30.86 -23.08
CA GLN A 302 -6.97 30.33 -21.81
C GLN A 302 -7.40 28.88 -21.58
N VAL A 303 -6.72 28.20 -20.66
CA VAL A 303 -6.94 26.78 -20.36
C VAL A 303 -8.38 26.54 -19.89
N GLU A 304 -8.89 27.48 -19.10
CA GLU A 304 -10.18 27.56 -18.43
C GLU A 304 -11.32 28.14 -19.28
N HIS A 305 -11.13 28.35 -20.59
CA HIS A 305 -12.23 28.74 -21.48
C HIS A 305 -13.43 27.78 -21.40
N THR A 306 -13.17 26.50 -21.08
CA THR A 306 -14.19 25.44 -21.03
C THR A 306 -15.30 25.73 -20.02
N VAL A 307 -15.02 26.35 -18.87
CA VAL A 307 -16.09 26.69 -17.90
C VAL A 307 -17.00 27.78 -18.46
N THR A 308 -16.47 28.71 -19.25
CA THR A 308 -17.25 29.75 -19.93
C THR A 308 -18.12 29.15 -21.04
N GLU A 309 -17.59 28.21 -21.82
CA GLU A 309 -18.38 27.51 -22.84
C GLU A 309 -19.54 26.74 -22.21
N GLU A 310 -19.32 26.05 -21.08
CA GLU A 310 -20.35 25.26 -20.40
C GLU A 310 -21.49 26.12 -19.82
N VAL A 311 -21.21 27.35 -19.37
CA VAL A 311 -22.25 28.23 -18.81
C VAL A 311 -22.91 29.15 -19.83
N THR A 312 -22.29 29.36 -21.00
CA THR A 312 -22.85 30.22 -22.06
C THR A 312 -23.40 29.44 -23.25
N GLY A 313 -22.92 28.21 -23.49
CA GLY A 313 -23.22 27.44 -24.71
C GLY A 313 -22.50 27.95 -25.96
N ILE A 314 -21.57 28.90 -25.83
CA ILE A 314 -20.83 29.49 -26.94
C ILE A 314 -19.51 28.73 -27.12
N ASP A 315 -19.28 28.20 -28.33
CA ASP A 315 -17.99 27.60 -28.69
C ASP A 315 -16.98 28.70 -29.04
N ILE A 316 -16.05 28.94 -28.12
CA ILE A 316 -15.08 30.03 -28.21
C ILE A 316 -14.06 29.75 -29.32
N VAL A 317 -13.52 28.52 -29.41
CA VAL A 317 -12.47 28.18 -30.38
C VAL A 317 -12.99 28.18 -31.82
N ARG A 318 -14.20 27.65 -32.03
CA ARG A 318 -14.89 27.71 -33.33
C ARG A 318 -15.10 29.17 -33.74
N SER A 319 -15.54 30.01 -32.80
CA SER A 319 -15.71 31.45 -33.03
C SER A 319 -14.39 32.15 -33.35
N GLN A 320 -13.26 31.78 -32.70
CA GLN A 320 -11.94 32.32 -33.04
C GLN A 320 -11.58 32.10 -34.51
N ILE A 321 -11.84 30.90 -35.03
CA ILE A 321 -11.53 30.54 -36.42
C ILE A 321 -12.42 31.34 -37.39
N LEU A 322 -13.73 31.42 -37.12
CA LEU A 322 -14.68 32.18 -37.94
C LEU A 322 -14.36 33.69 -37.94
N ILE A 323 -14.03 34.26 -36.78
CA ILE A 323 -13.59 35.65 -36.69
C ILE A 323 -12.32 35.87 -37.53
N ALA A 324 -11.36 34.95 -37.48
CA ALA A 324 -10.12 35.05 -38.27
C ALA A 324 -10.36 34.93 -39.79
N GLN A 325 -11.45 34.29 -40.23
CA GLN A 325 -11.91 34.30 -41.63
C GLN A 325 -12.56 35.63 -42.03
N GLY A 326 -12.87 36.51 -41.08
CA GLY A 326 -13.49 37.82 -41.29
C GLY A 326 -14.99 37.89 -41.00
N HIS A 327 -15.60 36.86 -40.41
CA HIS A 327 -17.02 36.88 -40.05
C HIS A 327 -17.33 37.94 -38.98
N HIS A 328 -18.52 38.53 -39.07
CA HIS A 328 -19.10 39.35 -38.00
C HIS A 328 -19.55 38.46 -36.84
N LEU A 329 -19.57 38.97 -35.61
CA LEU A 329 -20.17 38.24 -34.48
C LEU A 329 -21.65 37.88 -34.75
N SER A 330 -22.38 38.75 -35.45
CA SER A 330 -23.79 38.54 -35.82
C SER A 330 -24.00 37.55 -36.96
N ASP A 331 -22.94 37.02 -37.58
CA ASP A 331 -23.02 36.04 -38.66
C ASP A 331 -23.80 34.79 -38.18
N PRO A 332 -24.69 34.19 -38.99
CA PRO A 332 -25.44 33.00 -38.60
C PRO A 332 -24.58 31.82 -38.11
N GLU A 333 -23.31 31.74 -38.50
CA GLU A 333 -22.40 30.70 -38.03
C GLU A 333 -21.89 30.92 -36.59
N ILE A 334 -21.85 32.17 -36.10
CA ILE A 334 -21.45 32.57 -34.73
C ILE A 334 -22.68 32.88 -33.87
N PHE A 335 -23.64 33.62 -34.42
CA PHE A 335 -24.96 33.95 -33.87
C PHE A 335 -24.95 34.80 -32.59
N LEU A 336 -24.12 35.85 -32.56
CA LEU A 336 -24.05 36.83 -31.46
C LEU A 336 -24.28 38.25 -32.00
N LYS A 337 -25.53 38.73 -31.98
CA LYS A 337 -25.88 40.05 -32.53
C LYS A 337 -25.47 41.18 -31.60
N ASP A 338 -25.66 40.97 -30.31
CA ASP A 338 -25.30 41.91 -29.25
C ASP A 338 -25.01 41.17 -27.92
N GLN A 339 -24.81 41.95 -26.85
CA GLN A 339 -24.49 41.43 -25.52
C GLN A 339 -25.63 40.64 -24.87
N ASP A 340 -26.89 40.90 -25.25
CA ASP A 340 -28.08 40.27 -24.65
C ASP A 340 -28.29 38.83 -25.17
N ASP A 341 -27.67 38.46 -26.29
CA ASP A 341 -27.62 37.09 -26.80
C ASP A 341 -26.75 36.16 -25.92
N VAL A 342 -25.83 36.72 -25.13
CA VAL A 342 -24.95 35.95 -24.23
C VAL A 342 -25.70 35.61 -22.94
N ARG A 343 -26.29 34.41 -22.88
CA ARG A 343 -27.05 33.92 -21.71
C ARG A 343 -26.16 33.13 -20.75
N LEU A 344 -26.38 33.31 -19.44
CA LEU A 344 -25.68 32.58 -18.39
C LEU A 344 -26.58 31.47 -17.81
N ASN A 345 -26.09 30.23 -17.76
CA ASN A 345 -26.82 29.09 -17.25
C ASN A 345 -25.99 28.24 -16.28
N GLY A 346 -26.37 28.27 -15.00
CA GLY A 346 -25.75 27.45 -13.96
C GLY A 346 -24.32 27.88 -13.60
N PHE A 347 -23.55 26.90 -13.15
CA PHE A 347 -22.14 27.01 -12.76
C PHE A 347 -21.34 25.89 -13.40
N ALA A 348 -20.11 26.18 -13.81
CA ALA A 348 -19.14 25.19 -14.23
C ALA A 348 -17.86 25.30 -13.39
N ILE A 349 -17.25 24.16 -13.12
CA ILE A 349 -15.98 24.03 -12.38
C ILE A 349 -15.01 23.24 -13.25
N GLN A 350 -13.80 23.73 -13.45
CA GLN A 350 -12.71 22.99 -14.07
C GLN A 350 -11.67 22.57 -13.04
N CYS A 351 -11.25 21.31 -13.11
CA CYS A 351 -10.09 20.78 -12.42
C CYS A 351 -9.11 20.18 -13.44
N ARG A 352 -7.82 20.41 -13.21
CA ARG A 352 -6.74 19.80 -14.01
C ARG A 352 -6.14 18.61 -13.26
N ILE A 353 -6.33 17.42 -13.79
CA ILE A 353 -5.65 16.23 -13.27
C ILE A 353 -4.24 16.21 -13.83
N THR A 354 -3.25 16.22 -12.95
CA THR A 354 -1.82 16.22 -13.27
C THR A 354 -1.10 15.02 -12.66
N THR A 355 0.15 14.76 -13.05
CA THR A 355 1.02 13.78 -12.40
C THR A 355 1.72 14.30 -11.14
N GLU A 356 1.42 15.51 -10.70
CA GLU A 356 2.02 16.10 -9.49
C GLU A 356 1.61 15.32 -8.24
N ASP A 357 2.59 14.90 -7.44
CA ASP A 357 2.36 14.21 -6.19
C ASP A 357 2.22 15.20 -5.03
N PRO A 358 1.01 15.40 -4.45
CA PRO A 358 0.81 16.34 -3.36
C PRO A 358 1.55 15.95 -2.07
N GLU A 359 1.87 14.66 -1.88
CA GLU A 359 2.65 14.17 -0.74
C GLU A 359 4.15 14.47 -0.91
N ASN A 360 4.60 14.76 -2.13
CA ASN A 360 5.98 15.10 -2.48
C ASN A 360 6.10 16.51 -3.09
N ASN A 361 5.50 17.51 -2.42
CA ASN A 361 5.56 18.94 -2.76
C ASN A 361 5.12 19.27 -4.21
N PHE A 362 4.25 18.45 -4.79
CA PHE A 362 3.74 18.56 -6.16
C PHE A 362 4.82 18.37 -7.22
N THR A 363 5.86 17.59 -6.91
CA THR A 363 6.81 17.13 -7.92
C THR A 363 6.05 16.23 -8.91
N PRO A 364 6.11 16.47 -10.22
CA PRO A 364 5.46 15.61 -11.20
C PRO A 364 6.10 14.23 -11.23
N ASP A 365 5.25 13.22 -11.20
CA ASP A 365 5.62 11.84 -11.43
C ASP A 365 5.65 11.53 -12.93
N TYR A 366 6.45 10.54 -13.29
CA TYR A 366 6.68 10.11 -14.67
C TYR A 366 6.73 8.60 -14.75
N GLY A 367 6.38 8.06 -15.91
CA GLY A 367 6.37 6.61 -16.09
C GLY A 367 5.26 6.17 -17.02
N THR A 368 5.01 4.88 -17.01
CA THR A 368 4.04 4.27 -17.90
C THR A 368 2.67 4.21 -17.23
N VAL A 369 1.66 4.80 -17.87
CA VAL A 369 0.27 4.68 -17.42
C VAL A 369 -0.22 3.25 -17.69
N ILE A 370 -0.25 2.39 -16.68
CA ILE A 370 -0.63 0.98 -16.83
C ILE A 370 -2.15 0.77 -16.87
N ALA A 371 -2.92 1.75 -16.39
CA ALA A 371 -4.37 1.79 -16.56
C ALA A 371 -4.87 3.24 -16.56
N TYR A 372 -5.76 3.53 -17.50
CA TYR A 372 -6.48 4.78 -17.61
C TYR A 372 -7.96 4.48 -17.86
N ARG A 373 -8.84 4.85 -16.93
CA ARG A 373 -10.30 4.85 -17.11
C ARG A 373 -10.81 6.24 -16.78
N ASN A 374 -11.43 6.88 -17.77
CA ASN A 374 -12.09 8.15 -17.64
C ASN A 374 -13.47 8.00 -16.96
N ALA A 375 -14.01 9.12 -16.48
CA ALA A 375 -15.31 9.19 -15.83
C ALA A 375 -16.17 10.25 -16.52
N GLY A 376 -17.36 9.86 -17.00
CA GLY A 376 -18.26 10.70 -17.80
C GLY A 376 -19.63 10.92 -17.14
N GLY A 377 -20.69 11.04 -17.94
CA GLY A 377 -22.06 11.25 -17.48
C GLY A 377 -22.54 12.71 -17.58
N PHE A 378 -23.81 12.96 -17.24
CA PHE A 378 -24.46 14.24 -17.49
C PHE A 378 -23.77 15.46 -16.84
N GLY A 379 -23.41 16.44 -17.67
CA GLY A 379 -22.72 17.67 -17.28
C GLY A 379 -21.26 17.45 -16.86
N ILE A 380 -20.60 16.44 -17.44
CA ILE A 380 -19.14 16.28 -17.39
C ILE A 380 -18.60 16.40 -18.81
N ARG A 381 -17.64 17.29 -18.97
CA ARG A 381 -16.82 17.48 -20.16
C ARG A 381 -15.38 17.08 -19.85
N LEU A 382 -14.74 16.39 -20.80
CA LEU A 382 -13.35 15.96 -20.72
C LEU A 382 -12.56 16.47 -21.92
N ASP A 383 -11.51 17.23 -21.64
CA ASP A 383 -10.51 17.63 -22.62
C ASP A 383 -9.20 16.92 -22.26
N GLU A 384 -8.96 15.78 -22.90
CA GLU A 384 -7.83 14.90 -22.60
C GLU A 384 -6.53 15.46 -23.18
N GLY A 385 -5.45 15.37 -22.40
CA GLY A 385 -4.09 15.56 -22.87
C GLY A 385 -3.61 14.33 -23.65
N SER A 386 -2.38 13.89 -23.41
CA SER A 386 -1.81 12.68 -24.05
C SER A 386 -1.81 11.49 -23.11
N THR A 387 -3.00 11.12 -22.64
CA THR A 387 -3.14 10.11 -21.58
C THR A 387 -3.97 8.93 -22.05
N TYR A 388 -3.35 7.76 -22.15
CA TYR A 388 -4.02 6.50 -22.49
C TYR A 388 -3.25 5.32 -21.91
N SER A 389 -3.89 4.15 -21.84
CA SER A 389 -3.24 2.96 -21.29
C SER A 389 -2.01 2.57 -22.13
N GLY A 390 -0.84 2.53 -21.51
CA GLY A 390 0.44 2.19 -22.12
C GLY A 390 1.30 3.39 -22.51
N VAL A 391 0.80 4.63 -22.43
CA VAL A 391 1.62 5.82 -22.72
C VAL A 391 2.68 6.03 -21.64
N LYS A 392 3.87 6.47 -22.04
CA LYS A 392 4.92 6.92 -21.12
C LYS A 392 4.85 8.43 -20.98
N ILE A 393 4.58 8.92 -19.77
CA ILE A 393 4.60 10.35 -19.44
C ILE A 393 6.05 10.83 -19.41
N SER A 394 6.33 11.89 -20.17
CA SER A 394 7.66 12.46 -20.37
C SER A 394 7.97 13.57 -19.35
N PRO A 395 9.23 13.73 -18.89
CA PRO A 395 9.64 14.80 -18.01
C PRO A 395 9.83 16.17 -18.68
N PHE A 396 9.74 16.25 -20.01
CA PHE A 396 10.05 17.48 -20.76
C PHE A 396 8.87 18.45 -20.90
N PHE A 397 7.63 17.97 -20.69
CA PHE A 397 6.41 18.75 -20.89
C PHE A 397 5.67 19.01 -19.57
N ASP A 398 4.54 19.70 -19.67
CA ASP A 398 3.64 19.89 -18.55
C ASP A 398 3.07 18.55 -18.06
N SER A 399 2.75 18.49 -16.76
CA SER A 399 2.28 17.29 -16.08
C SER A 399 0.79 16.98 -16.29
N MET A 400 0.10 17.73 -17.17
CA MET A 400 -1.33 17.64 -17.35
C MET A 400 -1.75 16.36 -18.08
N LEU A 401 -2.67 15.61 -17.45
CA LEU A 401 -3.23 14.39 -18.01
C LEU A 401 -4.58 14.63 -18.70
N VAL A 402 -5.49 15.32 -18.03
CA VAL A 402 -6.85 15.61 -18.50
C VAL A 402 -7.44 16.80 -17.76
N LYS A 403 -8.18 17.65 -18.48
CA LYS A 403 -9.05 18.66 -17.89
C LYS A 403 -10.43 18.08 -17.72
N VAL A 404 -10.98 18.23 -16.53
CA VAL A 404 -12.34 17.83 -16.21
C VAL A 404 -13.13 19.08 -15.94
N THR A 405 -14.21 19.28 -16.69
CA THR A 405 -15.15 20.39 -16.46
C THR A 405 -16.50 19.81 -16.06
N ALA A 406 -17.04 20.27 -14.93
CA ALA A 406 -18.32 19.82 -14.40
C ALA A 406 -19.31 20.99 -14.36
N TRP A 407 -20.45 20.82 -15.01
CA TRP A 407 -21.55 21.78 -15.01
C TRP A 407 -22.67 21.37 -14.05
N GLY A 408 -23.30 22.35 -13.39
CA GLY A 408 -24.49 22.14 -12.57
C GLY A 408 -25.29 23.42 -12.36
N ARG A 409 -26.58 23.29 -12.04
CA ARG A 409 -27.47 24.45 -11.80
C ARG A 409 -27.06 25.32 -10.60
N THR A 410 -26.28 24.76 -9.68
CA THR A 410 -25.73 25.44 -8.50
C THR A 410 -24.26 25.07 -8.37
N LEU A 411 -23.46 25.93 -7.72
CA LEU A 411 -22.05 25.63 -7.43
C LEU A 411 -21.89 24.30 -6.69
N SER A 412 -22.72 24.04 -5.68
CA SER A 412 -22.69 22.75 -4.96
C SER A 412 -23.07 21.57 -5.85
N GLY A 413 -23.94 21.75 -6.85
CA GLY A 413 -24.29 20.72 -7.82
C GLY A 413 -23.13 20.39 -8.76
N ALA A 414 -22.45 21.42 -9.28
CA ALA A 414 -21.25 21.26 -10.10
C ALA A 414 -20.11 20.61 -9.29
N SER A 415 -19.88 21.06 -8.04
CA SER A 415 -18.90 20.46 -7.11
C SER A 415 -19.22 18.99 -6.82
N GLY A 416 -20.48 18.65 -6.54
CA GLY A 416 -20.89 17.25 -6.31
C GLY A 416 -20.62 16.35 -7.52
N ARG A 417 -20.85 16.85 -8.75
CA ARG A 417 -20.53 16.12 -9.99
C ARG A 417 -19.03 15.98 -10.19
N MET A 418 -18.26 17.04 -9.96
CA MET A 418 -16.79 17.02 -10.01
C MET A 418 -16.22 16.00 -9.02
N HIS A 419 -16.70 16.00 -7.78
CA HIS A 419 -16.29 15.06 -6.74
C HIS A 419 -16.49 13.61 -7.17
N ARG A 420 -17.70 13.30 -7.68
CA ARG A 420 -18.04 11.96 -8.15
C ARG A 420 -17.15 11.56 -9.33
N THR A 421 -16.89 12.46 -10.28
CA THR A 421 -16.01 12.21 -11.43
C THR A 421 -14.57 11.92 -11.00
N LEU A 422 -13.99 12.75 -10.12
CA LEU A 422 -12.65 12.54 -9.56
C LEU A 422 -12.53 11.17 -8.85
N ARG A 423 -13.57 10.78 -8.09
CA ARG A 423 -13.64 9.47 -7.43
C ARG A 423 -13.82 8.28 -8.38
N GLU A 424 -14.34 8.48 -9.57
CA GLU A 424 -14.51 7.44 -10.59
C GLU A 424 -13.26 7.25 -11.45
N PHE A 425 -12.47 8.30 -11.68
CA PHE A 425 -11.20 8.20 -12.41
C PHE A 425 -10.30 7.11 -11.85
N ARG A 426 -9.74 6.28 -12.74
CA ARG A 426 -8.73 5.28 -12.37
C ARG A 426 -7.50 5.49 -13.25
N ILE A 427 -6.51 6.15 -12.67
CA ILE A 427 -5.19 6.32 -13.25
C ILE A 427 -4.21 5.51 -12.38
N ARG A 428 -3.38 4.69 -13.04
CA ARG A 428 -2.39 3.81 -12.40
C ARG A 428 -1.09 3.86 -13.19
N GLY A 429 0.02 3.66 -12.47
CA GLY A 429 1.38 3.68 -13.03
C GLY A 429 2.10 5.00 -12.83
N VAL A 430 1.36 6.08 -12.56
CA VAL A 430 1.87 7.37 -12.10
C VAL A 430 0.98 7.90 -10.96
N LYS A 431 1.55 8.71 -10.07
CA LYS A 431 0.85 9.50 -9.06
C LYS A 431 0.02 10.60 -9.73
N THR A 432 -0.95 11.13 -8.98
CA THR A 432 -1.84 12.19 -9.47
C THR A 432 -2.28 13.12 -8.35
N ASN A 433 -2.61 14.36 -8.70
CA ASN A 433 -3.16 15.36 -7.77
C ASN A 433 -4.66 15.16 -7.40
N ILE A 434 -5.32 14.09 -7.84
CA ILE A 434 -6.78 13.87 -7.69
C ILE A 434 -7.27 14.03 -6.24
N ARG A 435 -6.54 13.49 -5.25
CA ARG A 435 -6.98 13.54 -3.83
C ARG A 435 -6.93 14.95 -3.27
N PHE A 436 -5.93 15.72 -3.66
CA PHE A 436 -5.86 17.13 -3.31
C PHE A 436 -7.04 17.89 -3.92
N LEU A 437 -7.38 17.63 -5.19
CA LEU A 437 -8.55 18.23 -5.84
C LEU A 437 -9.87 17.84 -5.16
N GLU A 438 -10.04 16.58 -4.75
CA GLU A 438 -11.20 16.13 -3.97
C GLU A 438 -11.34 16.91 -2.65
N ASN A 439 -10.25 17.11 -1.92
CA ASN A 439 -10.25 17.90 -0.69
C ASN A 439 -10.64 19.36 -0.96
N VAL A 440 -10.08 19.98 -2.01
CA VAL A 440 -10.39 21.36 -2.41
C VAL A 440 -11.87 21.54 -2.72
N ILE A 441 -12.44 20.71 -3.60
CA ILE A 441 -13.82 20.90 -4.08
C ILE A 441 -14.88 20.47 -3.06
N THR A 442 -14.52 19.67 -2.05
CA THR A 442 -15.41 19.28 -0.95
C THR A 442 -15.33 20.20 0.27
N ASN A 443 -14.30 21.05 0.37
CA ASN A 443 -14.15 22.02 1.44
C ASN A 443 -15.32 23.02 1.48
N ASP A 444 -15.77 23.38 2.68
CA ASP A 444 -16.91 24.26 2.89
C ASP A 444 -16.68 25.68 2.35
N THR A 445 -15.47 26.22 2.47
CA THR A 445 -15.10 27.56 1.95
C THR A 445 -15.28 27.59 0.42
N PHE A 446 -14.84 26.52 -0.27
CA PHE A 446 -15.04 26.37 -1.71
C PHE A 446 -16.51 26.25 -2.09
N ARG A 447 -17.26 25.34 -1.44
CA ARG A 447 -18.67 25.09 -1.76
C ARG A 447 -19.57 26.28 -1.48
N LYS A 448 -19.19 27.13 -0.52
CA LYS A 448 -19.85 28.39 -0.22
C LYS A 448 -19.44 29.52 -1.19
N GLY A 449 -18.38 29.36 -1.99
CA GLY A 449 -17.92 30.38 -2.95
C GLY A 449 -16.96 31.43 -2.37
N ASN A 450 -16.41 31.20 -1.18
CA ASN A 450 -15.66 32.20 -0.41
C ASN A 450 -14.14 32.07 -0.57
N CYS A 451 -13.65 31.31 -1.55
CA CYS A 451 -12.22 31.20 -1.82
C CYS A 451 -11.62 32.55 -2.26
N THR A 452 -10.44 32.84 -1.74
CA THR A 452 -9.53 33.91 -2.14
C THR A 452 -8.22 33.28 -2.64
N VAL A 453 -7.30 34.09 -3.20
CA VAL A 453 -5.98 33.63 -3.67
C VAL A 453 -5.18 32.90 -2.56
N ALA A 454 -5.39 33.26 -1.29
CA ALA A 454 -4.71 32.65 -0.15
C ALA A 454 -5.37 31.33 0.34
N PHE A 455 -6.47 30.90 -0.26
CA PHE A 455 -7.30 29.78 0.24
C PHE A 455 -6.49 28.51 0.51
N ILE A 456 -5.72 28.02 -0.48
CA ILE A 456 -4.96 26.77 -0.32
C ILE A 456 -3.89 26.90 0.78
N ASP A 457 -3.19 28.03 0.84
CA ASP A 457 -2.13 28.27 1.83
C ASP A 457 -2.69 28.39 3.27
N GLN A 458 -3.93 28.86 3.42
CA GLN A 458 -4.62 28.99 4.72
C GLN A 458 -5.29 27.69 5.21
N HIS A 459 -5.38 26.64 4.39
CA HIS A 459 -6.10 25.39 4.71
C HIS A 459 -5.16 24.18 4.64
N PRO A 460 -4.25 23.99 5.63
CA PRO A 460 -3.28 22.90 5.63
C PRO A 460 -3.91 21.50 5.67
N GLU A 461 -5.16 21.39 6.10
CA GLU A 461 -5.92 20.14 6.08
C GLU A 461 -6.16 19.62 4.65
N LEU A 462 -6.09 20.46 3.62
CA LEU A 462 -6.21 20.04 2.22
C LEU A 462 -5.12 19.05 1.80
N PHE A 463 -3.97 19.08 2.48
CA PHE A 463 -2.83 18.19 2.23
C PHE A 463 -2.89 16.89 3.05
N LYS A 464 -3.90 16.70 3.91
CA LYS A 464 -4.14 15.43 4.60
C LYS A 464 -4.89 14.48 3.67
N LEU A 465 -4.13 13.75 2.86
CA LEU A 465 -4.69 12.86 1.84
C LEU A 465 -5.09 11.50 2.44
N SER A 466 -6.27 11.00 2.06
CA SER A 466 -6.67 9.63 2.40
C SER A 466 -5.91 8.62 1.53
N GLN A 467 -5.32 7.60 2.13
CA GLN A 467 -4.65 6.53 1.37
C GLN A 467 -5.62 5.72 0.50
N ILE A 468 -5.29 5.57 -0.79
CA ILE A 468 -6.04 4.70 -1.70
C ILE A 468 -5.61 3.25 -1.48
N ARG A 469 -6.57 2.37 -1.19
CA ARG A 469 -6.31 0.93 -1.14
C ARG A 469 -6.16 0.39 -2.57
N ASP A 470 -4.96 -0.02 -2.96
CA ASP A 470 -4.69 -0.62 -4.28
C ASP A 470 -4.69 -2.16 -4.28
N ARG A 471 -5.72 -2.73 -3.66
CA ARG A 471 -5.79 -4.19 -3.39
C ARG A 471 -5.74 -5.03 -4.67
N GLY A 472 -6.40 -4.59 -5.74
CA GLY A 472 -6.43 -5.33 -7.01
C GLY A 472 -5.03 -5.47 -7.64
N THR A 473 -4.29 -4.37 -7.77
CA THR A 473 -2.92 -4.39 -8.32
C THR A 473 -1.99 -5.23 -7.45
N LYS A 474 -2.04 -5.08 -6.12
CA LYS A 474 -1.20 -5.86 -5.20
C LYS A 474 -1.48 -7.37 -5.27
N THR A 475 -2.75 -7.76 -5.39
CA THR A 475 -3.12 -9.17 -5.65
C THR A 475 -2.57 -9.67 -6.97
N LEU A 476 -2.66 -8.88 -8.05
CA LEU A 476 -2.06 -9.26 -9.34
C LEU A 476 -0.54 -9.38 -9.27
N LEU A 477 0.12 -8.51 -8.49
CA LEU A 477 1.57 -8.55 -8.28
C LEU A 477 1.99 -9.87 -7.61
N TYR A 478 1.28 -10.29 -6.57
CA TYR A 478 1.53 -11.57 -5.90
C TYR A 478 1.31 -12.76 -6.84
N LEU A 479 0.19 -12.77 -7.56
CA LEU A 479 -0.11 -13.83 -8.53
C LEU A 479 0.93 -13.89 -9.65
N ALA A 480 1.39 -12.74 -10.15
CA ALA A 480 2.45 -12.67 -11.14
C ALA A 480 3.77 -13.25 -10.61
N ASP A 481 4.16 -12.85 -9.39
CA ASP A 481 5.39 -13.28 -8.76
C ASP A 481 5.42 -14.80 -8.55
N VAL A 482 4.37 -15.36 -7.93
CA VAL A 482 4.27 -16.81 -7.72
C VAL A 482 4.17 -17.58 -9.06
N THR A 483 3.52 -17.01 -10.07
CA THR A 483 3.41 -17.65 -11.39
C THR A 483 4.76 -17.69 -12.12
N VAL A 484 5.57 -16.63 -12.01
CA VAL A 484 6.88 -16.52 -12.68
C VAL A 484 7.98 -17.23 -11.88
N ASN A 485 8.06 -16.97 -10.58
CA ASN A 485 9.17 -17.38 -9.72
C ASN A 485 8.87 -18.63 -8.86
N GLY A 486 7.61 -19.06 -8.81
CA GLY A 486 7.17 -20.10 -7.87
C GLY A 486 6.99 -19.56 -6.45
N HIS A 487 6.40 -20.37 -5.58
CA HIS A 487 6.32 -20.07 -4.15
C HIS A 487 7.56 -20.64 -3.45
N PRO A 488 8.25 -19.88 -2.57
CA PRO A 488 9.51 -20.32 -1.96
C PRO A 488 9.39 -21.61 -1.14
N ASP A 489 8.23 -21.84 -0.52
CA ASP A 489 7.97 -23.08 0.25
C ASP A 489 7.58 -24.29 -0.62
N VAL A 490 7.34 -24.12 -1.92
CA VAL A 490 6.97 -25.21 -2.84
C VAL A 490 8.15 -25.47 -3.78
N LYS A 491 9.06 -26.37 -3.37
CA LYS A 491 10.30 -26.67 -4.12
C LYS A 491 10.04 -27.37 -5.45
N GLU A 492 9.19 -28.40 -5.45
CA GLU A 492 8.85 -29.19 -6.63
C GLU A 492 7.34 -29.24 -6.80
N LYS A 493 6.87 -28.98 -8.02
CA LYS A 493 5.46 -29.09 -8.40
C LYS A 493 5.28 -30.41 -9.14
N ASP A 494 4.37 -31.27 -8.68
CA ASP A 494 3.94 -32.43 -9.45
C ASP A 494 3.02 -31.96 -10.60
N PRO A 495 3.45 -32.04 -11.87
CA PRO A 495 2.63 -31.64 -13.01
C PRO A 495 1.39 -32.54 -13.20
N GLY A 496 1.39 -33.76 -12.65
CA GLY A 496 0.28 -34.71 -12.71
C GLY A 496 -0.80 -34.49 -11.65
N HIS A 497 -0.51 -33.70 -10.61
CA HIS A 497 -1.44 -33.49 -9.49
C HIS A 497 -2.67 -32.68 -9.90
N ARG A 498 -3.86 -33.16 -9.51
CA ARG A 498 -5.14 -32.54 -9.85
C ARG A 498 -5.85 -32.03 -8.60
N PHE A 499 -6.03 -30.71 -8.52
CA PHE A 499 -6.82 -30.08 -7.47
C PHE A 499 -8.30 -30.31 -7.70
N ARG A 500 -8.96 -30.98 -6.75
CA ARG A 500 -10.42 -31.11 -6.71
C ARG A 500 -11.05 -29.83 -6.14
N ILE A 501 -12.30 -29.56 -6.49
CA ILE A 501 -13.05 -28.44 -5.91
C ILE A 501 -13.78 -28.98 -4.68
N PRO A 502 -13.42 -28.54 -3.46
CA PRO A 502 -14.01 -29.05 -2.23
C PRO A 502 -15.48 -28.62 -2.15
N MET A 503 -16.34 -29.58 -1.83
CA MET A 503 -17.75 -29.33 -1.59
C MET A 503 -17.93 -28.82 -0.16
N ILE A 504 -18.42 -27.59 0.01
CA ILE A 504 -18.76 -27.04 1.32
C ILE A 504 -20.08 -27.67 1.79
N PRO A 505 -20.12 -28.36 2.95
CA PRO A 505 -21.35 -28.94 3.47
C PRO A 505 -22.44 -27.88 3.68
N ALA A 506 -23.69 -28.22 3.31
CA ALA A 506 -24.81 -27.30 3.43
C ALA A 506 -25.19 -27.08 4.90
N PHE A 507 -25.68 -25.87 5.20
CA PHE A 507 -26.27 -25.53 6.49
C PHE A 507 -27.28 -24.39 6.29
N ASP A 508 -28.23 -24.25 7.22
CA ASP A 508 -29.17 -23.13 7.21
C ASP A 508 -28.54 -21.89 7.86
N SER A 509 -28.12 -20.94 7.03
CA SER A 509 -27.53 -19.67 7.48
C SER A 509 -28.50 -18.73 8.21
N LEU A 510 -29.82 -18.94 8.06
CA LEU A 510 -30.85 -18.10 8.68
C LEU A 510 -31.29 -18.62 10.06
N GLN A 511 -31.03 -19.90 10.35
CA GLN A 511 -31.29 -20.45 11.68
C GLN A 511 -30.43 -19.71 12.73
N PRO A 512 -30.89 -19.54 13.98
CA PRO A 512 -30.00 -19.16 15.08
C PRO A 512 -28.94 -20.24 15.32
N TYR A 513 -27.80 -19.87 15.91
CA TYR A 513 -26.84 -20.88 16.36
C TYR A 513 -27.48 -21.75 17.46
N PRO A 514 -27.43 -23.08 17.36
CA PRO A 514 -27.82 -23.95 18.47
C PRO A 514 -26.92 -23.71 19.67
N LYS A 515 -27.48 -23.80 20.89
CA LYS A 515 -26.67 -23.66 22.12
C LYS A 515 -25.56 -24.70 22.16
N GLY A 516 -24.33 -24.26 22.38
CA GLY A 516 -23.15 -25.10 22.55
C GLY A 516 -22.43 -24.81 23.86
N THR A 517 -21.20 -25.30 23.98
CA THR A 517 -20.41 -25.21 25.23
C THR A 517 -19.97 -23.79 25.58
N LYS A 518 -19.89 -22.87 24.60
CA LYS A 518 -19.60 -21.47 24.87
C LYS A 518 -20.76 -20.80 25.61
N ASP A 519 -21.99 -21.06 25.17
CA ASP A 519 -23.19 -20.56 25.84
C ASP A 519 -23.26 -21.07 27.29
N LEU A 520 -22.95 -22.36 27.50
CA LEU A 520 -22.91 -22.95 28.84
C LEU A 520 -21.85 -22.31 29.75
N LEU A 521 -20.66 -22.01 29.22
CA LEU A 521 -19.62 -21.32 29.98
C LEU A 521 -20.07 -19.91 30.41
N GLU A 522 -20.72 -19.18 29.52
CA GLU A 522 -21.24 -17.84 29.82
C GLU A 522 -22.38 -17.86 30.83
N GLU A 523 -23.28 -18.85 30.74
CA GLU A 523 -24.41 -19.00 31.67
C GLU A 523 -23.96 -19.45 33.07
N MET A 524 -23.02 -20.39 33.16
CA MET A 524 -22.62 -21.01 34.43
C MET A 524 -21.47 -20.29 35.14
N GLY A 525 -20.58 -19.66 34.37
CA GLY A 525 -19.27 -19.23 34.82
C GLY A 525 -18.30 -20.41 35.00
N ARG A 526 -16.99 -20.09 35.04
CA ARG A 526 -15.88 -21.05 34.90
C ARG A 526 -15.86 -22.19 35.91
N ASP A 527 -15.97 -21.89 37.21
CA ASP A 527 -15.83 -22.92 38.25
C ASP A 527 -17.02 -23.89 38.25
N LYS A 528 -18.25 -23.38 38.06
CA LYS A 528 -19.45 -24.22 37.92
C LYS A 528 -19.42 -25.04 36.63
N PHE A 529 -18.92 -24.45 35.54
CA PHE A 529 -18.73 -25.16 34.27
C PHE A 529 -17.75 -26.33 34.42
N ALA A 530 -16.62 -26.13 35.11
CA ALA A 530 -15.66 -27.20 35.37
C ALA A 530 -16.26 -28.33 36.24
N GLN A 531 -17.03 -27.97 37.27
CA GLN A 531 -17.76 -28.94 38.10
C GLN A 531 -18.82 -29.70 37.31
N TRP A 532 -19.57 -29.00 36.47
CA TRP A 532 -20.53 -29.61 35.55
C TRP A 532 -19.85 -30.64 34.65
N LEU A 533 -18.79 -30.25 33.95
CA LEU A 533 -18.05 -31.16 33.05
C LEU A 533 -17.48 -32.37 33.80
N ARG A 534 -17.05 -32.18 35.06
CA ARG A 534 -16.56 -33.28 35.91
C ARG A 534 -17.65 -34.32 36.19
N GLN A 535 -18.90 -33.90 36.32
CA GLN A 535 -20.05 -34.72 36.67
C GLN A 535 -20.79 -35.31 35.46
N GLU A 536 -20.56 -34.78 34.26
CA GLU A 536 -21.16 -35.29 33.04
C GLU A 536 -20.81 -36.76 32.77
N LYS A 537 -21.84 -37.54 32.41
CA LYS A 537 -21.68 -38.96 32.05
C LYS A 537 -21.10 -39.13 30.64
N PRO A 538 -21.57 -38.41 29.61
CA PRO A 538 -20.99 -38.51 28.27
C PRO A 538 -19.52 -38.07 28.25
N VAL A 539 -18.70 -38.73 27.44
CA VAL A 539 -17.39 -38.17 27.06
C VAL A 539 -17.62 -37.09 26.01
N TYR A 540 -16.86 -36.00 26.11
CA TYR A 540 -16.86 -34.95 25.10
C TYR A 540 -15.61 -34.99 24.21
N PHE A 541 -15.72 -34.36 23.04
CA PHE A 541 -14.63 -34.29 22.06
C PHE A 541 -14.16 -32.86 21.86
N THR A 542 -12.85 -32.64 21.90
CA THR A 542 -12.22 -31.45 21.31
C THR A 542 -11.79 -31.79 19.90
N ASP A 543 -12.16 -30.97 18.92
CA ASP A 543 -11.69 -31.13 17.55
C ASP A 543 -10.42 -30.29 17.33
N THR A 544 -9.35 -30.95 16.92
CA THR A 544 -8.01 -30.38 16.69
C THR A 544 -7.70 -30.10 15.22
N THR A 545 -8.67 -30.29 14.33
CA THR A 545 -8.53 -30.14 12.87
C THR A 545 -7.97 -28.77 12.47
N PHE A 546 -8.33 -27.72 13.21
CA PHE A 546 -7.94 -26.33 12.89
C PHE A 546 -6.58 -25.92 13.47
N ARG A 547 -5.93 -26.79 14.26
CA ARG A 547 -4.63 -26.51 14.90
C ARG A 547 -3.69 -27.71 14.84
N ASP A 548 -3.83 -28.69 15.74
CA ASP A 548 -2.81 -29.74 15.89
C ASP A 548 -2.74 -30.72 14.73
N ALA A 549 -3.88 -31.01 14.10
CA ALA A 549 -3.97 -31.98 13.02
C ALA A 549 -3.09 -31.56 11.82
N HIS A 550 -3.31 -30.34 11.31
CA HIS A 550 -2.51 -29.81 10.21
C HIS A 550 -1.11 -29.38 10.65
N GLN A 551 -0.89 -29.04 11.91
CA GLN A 551 0.45 -28.87 12.46
C GLN A 551 1.26 -30.18 12.37
N SER A 552 0.62 -31.32 12.60
CA SER A 552 1.25 -32.64 12.59
C SER A 552 1.41 -33.19 11.17
N LEU A 553 0.39 -33.05 10.33
CA LEU A 553 0.36 -33.67 8.99
C LEU A 553 0.90 -32.78 7.88
N LEU A 554 0.69 -31.46 7.97
CA LEU A 554 0.82 -30.51 6.86
C LEU A 554 1.74 -29.33 7.20
N ALA A 555 2.69 -29.52 8.13
CA ALA A 555 3.61 -28.49 8.60
C ALA A 555 2.92 -27.17 8.99
N THR A 556 1.71 -27.24 9.54
CA THR A 556 0.90 -26.08 9.97
C THR A 556 0.47 -25.14 8.83
N ARG A 557 0.45 -25.61 7.57
CA ARG A 557 0.24 -24.75 6.41
C ARG A 557 -1.21 -24.43 6.08
N VAL A 558 -2.19 -25.02 6.78
CA VAL A 558 -3.61 -24.76 6.48
C VAL A 558 -3.97 -23.29 6.71
N ARG A 559 -4.55 -22.69 5.67
CA ARG A 559 -4.81 -21.26 5.54
C ARG A 559 -6.16 -20.85 6.10
N THR A 560 -6.26 -19.57 6.50
CA THR A 560 -7.49 -18.98 7.08
C THR A 560 -8.70 -19.17 6.17
N LYS A 561 -8.50 -19.03 4.85
CA LYS A 561 -9.56 -19.17 3.85
C LYS A 561 -10.23 -20.55 3.89
N ASP A 562 -9.44 -21.61 4.00
CA ASP A 562 -9.95 -22.98 3.99
C ASP A 562 -10.64 -23.30 5.31
N LEU A 563 -10.08 -22.84 6.44
CA LEU A 563 -10.72 -22.95 7.76
C LEU A 563 -12.09 -22.26 7.80
N LEU A 564 -12.15 -20.99 7.35
CA LEU A 564 -13.38 -20.18 7.39
C LEU A 564 -14.48 -20.67 6.45
N SER A 565 -14.13 -21.41 5.39
CA SER A 565 -15.10 -21.92 4.43
C SER A 565 -16.09 -22.92 5.06
N VAL A 566 -15.69 -23.58 6.16
CA VAL A 566 -16.51 -24.58 6.87
C VAL A 566 -16.82 -24.24 8.32
N ALA A 567 -16.15 -23.25 8.92
CA ALA A 567 -16.27 -22.91 10.34
C ALA A 567 -17.72 -22.66 10.80
N GLU A 568 -18.48 -21.82 10.08
CA GLU A 568 -19.86 -21.50 10.47
C GLU A 568 -20.79 -22.71 10.39
N GLY A 569 -20.75 -23.43 9.28
CA GLY A 569 -21.55 -24.64 9.14
C GLY A 569 -21.19 -25.68 10.22
N TYR A 570 -19.90 -25.86 10.49
CA TYR A 570 -19.43 -26.84 11.47
C TYR A 570 -19.97 -26.54 12.87
N ALA A 571 -19.89 -25.28 13.31
CA ALA A 571 -20.38 -24.86 14.62
C ALA A 571 -21.90 -25.02 14.78
N ARG A 572 -22.66 -24.89 13.69
CA ARG A 572 -24.12 -25.08 13.68
C ARG A 572 -24.52 -26.55 13.64
N ASN A 573 -23.80 -27.34 12.86
CA ASN A 573 -24.14 -28.74 12.63
C ASN A 573 -23.60 -29.67 13.75
N ASN A 574 -22.54 -29.25 14.45
CA ASN A 574 -21.89 -30.02 15.52
C ASN A 574 -21.77 -29.23 16.84
N PRO A 575 -22.86 -28.65 17.38
CA PRO A 575 -22.82 -27.83 18.60
C PRO A 575 -22.44 -28.62 19.87
N GLN A 576 -22.44 -29.96 19.80
CA GLN A 576 -22.09 -30.85 20.91
C GLN A 576 -20.58 -30.99 21.13
N VAL A 577 -19.74 -30.52 20.20
CA VAL A 577 -18.28 -30.54 20.36
C VAL A 577 -17.92 -29.71 21.60
N PHE A 578 -17.00 -30.21 22.42
CA PHE A 578 -16.63 -29.48 23.64
C PHE A 578 -15.87 -28.21 23.32
N SER A 579 -14.83 -28.31 22.48
CA SER A 579 -14.11 -27.15 21.99
C SER A 579 -13.53 -27.40 20.61
N MET A 580 -13.26 -26.33 19.88
CA MET A 580 -12.44 -26.35 18.68
C MET A 580 -11.07 -25.80 19.03
N GLU A 581 -10.04 -26.61 18.87
CA GLU A 581 -8.68 -26.12 19.00
C GLU A 581 -8.25 -25.44 17.70
N VAL A 582 -8.11 -24.12 17.75
CA VAL A 582 -7.98 -23.26 16.55
C VAL A 582 -6.72 -22.41 16.53
N TRP A 583 -5.98 -22.36 17.65
CA TRP A 583 -4.95 -21.33 17.84
C TRP A 583 -3.80 -21.77 18.76
N GLY A 584 -2.75 -20.96 18.79
CA GLY A 584 -1.53 -21.27 19.54
C GLY A 584 -0.70 -22.38 18.88
N GLY A 585 0.23 -22.96 19.64
CA GLY A 585 1.24 -23.84 19.05
C GLY A 585 2.03 -23.14 17.94
N ALA A 586 2.26 -23.80 16.80
CA ALA A 586 3.01 -23.22 15.69
C ALA A 586 2.20 -22.26 14.82
N THR A 587 0.87 -22.22 14.96
CA THR A 587 -0.01 -21.48 14.03
C THR A 587 0.26 -19.98 14.01
N PHE A 588 0.67 -19.40 15.15
CA PHE A 588 0.89 -17.95 15.28
C PHE A 588 2.07 -17.48 14.42
N ASP A 589 3.25 -18.11 14.55
CA ASP A 589 4.42 -17.83 13.73
C ASP A 589 4.18 -18.19 12.26
N VAL A 590 3.68 -19.41 12.01
CA VAL A 590 3.52 -19.93 10.64
C VAL A 590 2.55 -19.09 9.81
N ALA A 591 1.46 -18.58 10.42
CA ALA A 591 0.53 -17.70 9.74
C ALA A 591 1.24 -16.47 9.17
N MET A 592 2.10 -15.81 9.95
CA MET A 592 2.82 -14.61 9.49
C MET A 592 3.99 -14.96 8.56
N ARG A 593 4.79 -15.95 8.95
CA ARG A 593 6.06 -16.28 8.30
C ARG A 593 5.89 -16.89 6.92
N PHE A 594 4.96 -17.83 6.79
CA PHE A 594 4.85 -18.69 5.60
C PHE A 594 3.54 -18.48 4.84
N LEU A 595 2.45 -18.14 5.54
CA LEU A 595 1.15 -17.90 4.90
C LEU A 595 0.92 -16.41 4.62
N HIS A 596 1.72 -15.54 5.24
CA HIS A 596 1.59 -14.08 5.16
C HIS A 596 0.18 -13.59 5.53
N GLU A 597 -0.39 -14.20 6.56
CA GLU A 597 -1.72 -13.94 7.14
C GLU A 597 -1.58 -13.52 8.61
N CYS A 598 -2.47 -12.64 9.09
CA CYS A 598 -2.48 -12.22 10.49
C CYS A 598 -3.17 -13.29 11.35
N PRO A 599 -2.50 -13.88 12.36
CA PRO A 599 -3.11 -14.89 13.21
C PRO A 599 -4.27 -14.31 14.03
N TRP A 600 -4.20 -13.05 14.45
CA TRP A 600 -5.28 -12.39 15.22
C TRP A 600 -6.56 -12.26 14.41
N LYS A 601 -6.45 -11.85 13.14
CA LYS A 601 -7.60 -11.75 12.24
C LYS A 601 -8.23 -13.12 12.00
N ARG A 602 -7.41 -14.17 11.83
CA ARG A 602 -7.89 -15.57 11.77
C ARG A 602 -8.72 -15.92 13.00
N LEU A 603 -8.25 -15.61 14.21
CA LEU A 603 -8.99 -15.86 15.45
C LEU A 603 -10.31 -15.10 15.50
N GLN A 604 -10.30 -13.78 15.23
CA GLN A 604 -11.50 -12.94 15.24
C GLN A 604 -12.56 -13.44 14.24
N GLN A 605 -12.13 -13.83 13.03
CA GLN A 605 -13.02 -14.37 12.00
C GLN A 605 -13.60 -15.74 12.42
N LEU A 606 -12.78 -16.62 13.02
CA LEU A 606 -13.24 -17.92 13.53
C LEU A 606 -14.21 -17.75 14.70
N ARG A 607 -13.92 -16.85 15.66
CA ARG A 607 -14.82 -16.53 16.76
C ARG A 607 -16.19 -16.07 16.28
N LYS A 608 -16.20 -15.20 15.26
CA LYS A 608 -17.43 -14.72 14.62
C LYS A 608 -18.20 -15.83 13.90
N ALA A 609 -17.49 -16.76 13.27
CA ALA A 609 -18.09 -17.89 12.56
C ALA A 609 -18.58 -18.99 13.51
N MET A 610 -17.99 -19.14 14.70
CA MET A 610 -18.27 -20.24 15.61
C MET A 610 -18.74 -19.77 17.00
N PRO A 611 -19.68 -18.83 17.15
CA PRO A 611 -19.99 -18.12 18.41
C PRO A 611 -20.48 -19.01 19.56
N ASN A 612 -21.03 -20.19 19.28
CA ASN A 612 -21.63 -21.12 20.24
C ASN A 612 -20.68 -22.21 20.77
N VAL A 613 -19.48 -22.34 20.20
CA VAL A 613 -18.49 -23.38 20.57
C VAL A 613 -17.30 -22.76 21.28
N LEU A 614 -16.75 -23.42 22.30
CA LEU A 614 -15.52 -22.96 22.95
C LEU A 614 -14.34 -22.99 21.97
N LEU A 615 -13.58 -21.90 21.90
CA LEU A 615 -12.33 -21.87 21.14
C LEU A 615 -11.14 -22.11 22.08
N GLN A 616 -10.36 -23.15 21.76
CA GLN A 616 -9.20 -23.56 22.54
C GLN A 616 -7.90 -23.16 21.83
N MET A 617 -6.90 -22.76 22.63
CA MET A 617 -5.52 -22.60 22.18
C MET A 617 -4.53 -23.42 23.01
N LEU A 618 -3.42 -23.80 22.39
CA LEU A 618 -2.23 -24.31 23.08
C LEU A 618 -1.29 -23.15 23.44
N PHE A 619 -1.00 -22.98 24.73
CA PHE A 619 -0.21 -21.87 25.26
C PHE A 619 0.94 -22.39 26.13
N ARG A 620 2.16 -21.90 25.92
CA ARG A 620 3.32 -22.29 26.74
C ARG A 620 3.45 -21.33 27.92
N GLY A 621 3.56 -21.86 29.15
CA GLY A 621 3.55 -21.11 30.42
C GLY A 621 4.27 -19.75 30.36
N SER A 622 5.60 -19.74 30.37
CA SER A 622 6.42 -18.52 30.42
C SER A 622 6.80 -17.95 29.04
N ASN A 623 6.47 -18.64 27.96
CA ASN A 623 6.86 -18.28 26.58
C ASN A 623 5.68 -17.83 25.71
N GLY A 624 4.45 -18.01 26.19
CA GLY A 624 3.23 -17.85 25.40
C GLY A 624 3.25 -18.66 24.10
N VAL A 625 3.30 -17.96 22.97
CA VAL A 625 3.39 -18.56 21.63
C VAL A 625 4.81 -18.52 21.04
N GLY A 626 5.78 -17.93 21.74
CA GLY A 626 7.14 -17.70 21.26
C GLY A 626 8.16 -18.80 21.60
N TYR A 627 9.43 -18.47 21.40
CA TYR A 627 10.57 -19.40 21.57
C TYR A 627 11.51 -19.04 22.73
N SER A 628 11.33 -17.88 23.36
CA SER A 628 12.11 -17.41 24.53
C SER A 628 11.18 -17.14 25.71
N ALA A 629 11.73 -16.97 26.91
CA ALA A 629 10.95 -16.45 28.03
C ALA A 629 10.60 -14.97 27.81
N TYR A 630 9.46 -14.53 28.31
CA TYR A 630 9.00 -13.14 28.20
C TYR A 630 8.65 -12.55 29.57
N PRO A 631 8.69 -11.22 29.74
CA PRO A 631 8.22 -10.56 30.96
C PRO A 631 6.78 -10.94 31.31
N GLU A 632 6.47 -11.06 32.60
CA GLU A 632 5.15 -11.49 33.05
C GLU A 632 4.01 -10.57 32.58
N ASN A 633 4.23 -9.26 32.51
CA ASN A 633 3.21 -8.32 32.05
C ASN A 633 2.87 -8.49 30.56
N LEU A 634 3.85 -8.85 29.72
CA LEU A 634 3.62 -9.16 28.30
C LEU A 634 2.81 -10.46 28.15
N ILE A 635 3.10 -11.49 28.95
CA ILE A 635 2.32 -12.74 28.95
C ILE A 635 0.87 -12.48 29.39
N ALA A 636 0.69 -11.67 30.45
CA ALA A 636 -0.63 -11.31 30.94
C ALA A 636 -1.45 -10.54 29.89
N GLU A 637 -0.84 -9.53 29.25
CA GLU A 637 -1.46 -8.75 28.18
C GLU A 637 -1.85 -9.65 26.99
N PHE A 638 -0.96 -10.57 26.58
CA PHE A 638 -1.24 -11.48 25.49
C PHE A 638 -2.42 -12.42 25.80
N ILE A 639 -2.50 -12.95 27.03
CA ILE A 639 -3.62 -13.80 27.47
C ILE A 639 -4.93 -13.01 27.44
N GLU A 640 -4.94 -11.81 27.99
CA GLU A 640 -6.10 -10.92 28.05
C GLU A 640 -6.60 -10.59 26.64
N LYS A 641 -5.70 -10.17 25.74
CA LYS A 641 -6.04 -9.91 24.34
C LYS A 641 -6.46 -11.16 23.57
N SER A 642 -5.90 -12.33 23.87
CA SER A 642 -6.34 -13.60 23.27
C SER A 642 -7.77 -13.94 23.66
N TRP A 643 -8.14 -13.70 24.93
CA TRP A 643 -9.51 -13.91 25.42
C TRP A 643 -10.49 -12.90 24.82
N GLU A 644 -10.17 -11.60 24.83
CA GLU A 644 -11.00 -10.54 24.24
C GLU A 644 -11.32 -10.81 22.76
N ASN A 645 -10.40 -11.45 22.04
CA ASN A 645 -10.54 -11.75 20.62
C ASN A 645 -11.14 -13.14 20.32
N GLY A 646 -11.36 -13.97 21.34
CA GLY A 646 -12.24 -15.14 21.21
C GLY A 646 -11.79 -16.44 21.84
N ILE A 647 -10.59 -16.53 22.45
CA ILE A 647 -10.14 -17.75 23.13
C ILE A 647 -10.89 -17.95 24.44
N ASP A 648 -11.46 -19.13 24.63
CA ASP A 648 -12.19 -19.52 25.83
C ASP A 648 -11.46 -20.56 26.69
N VAL A 649 -10.55 -21.34 26.10
CA VAL A 649 -9.76 -22.37 26.80
C VAL A 649 -8.28 -22.18 26.50
N PHE A 650 -7.50 -21.91 27.54
CA PHE A 650 -6.05 -21.86 27.48
C PHE A 650 -5.48 -23.18 27.98
N ARG A 651 -5.02 -24.04 27.07
CA ARG A 651 -4.26 -25.23 27.44
C ARG A 651 -2.81 -24.83 27.72
N ILE A 652 -2.50 -24.63 28.99
CA ILE A 652 -1.21 -24.13 29.47
C ILE A 652 -0.30 -25.31 29.77
N PHE A 653 0.83 -25.40 29.09
CA PHE A 653 1.84 -26.44 29.32
C PHE A 653 3.24 -25.83 29.49
N ASP A 654 4.14 -26.59 30.10
CA ASP A 654 5.57 -26.32 30.09
C ASP A 654 6.31 -27.49 29.45
N SER A 655 7.40 -27.20 28.74
CA SER A 655 8.14 -28.22 27.99
C SER A 655 8.90 -29.22 28.86
N LEU A 656 9.04 -28.92 30.16
CA LEU A 656 9.72 -29.72 31.17
C LEU A 656 8.78 -30.08 32.35
N ASN A 657 7.46 -29.85 32.20
CA ASN A 657 6.46 -29.93 33.27
C ASN A 657 6.79 -29.09 34.52
N TRP A 658 7.47 -27.96 34.33
CA TRP A 658 7.83 -27.08 35.43
C TRP A 658 6.65 -26.20 35.84
N VAL A 659 5.97 -26.59 36.94
CA VAL A 659 4.77 -25.90 37.46
C VAL A 659 5.01 -24.41 37.69
N ASP A 660 6.17 -24.03 38.21
CA ASP A 660 6.45 -22.64 38.56
C ASP A 660 6.52 -21.73 37.32
N ALA A 661 6.77 -22.29 36.13
CA ALA A 661 6.71 -21.57 34.85
C ALA A 661 5.27 -21.48 34.29
N MET A 662 4.36 -22.36 34.70
CA MET A 662 2.95 -22.35 34.28
C MET A 662 2.07 -21.52 35.21
N GLU A 663 2.38 -21.49 36.50
CA GLU A 663 1.60 -20.82 37.54
C GLU A 663 1.22 -19.37 37.21
N PRO A 664 2.12 -18.49 36.72
CA PRO A 664 1.73 -17.11 36.37
C PRO A 664 0.63 -17.07 35.30
N SER A 665 0.72 -17.90 34.27
CA SER A 665 -0.25 -17.95 33.18
C SER A 665 -1.59 -18.54 33.63
N ILE A 666 -1.58 -19.54 34.51
CA ILE A 666 -2.81 -20.09 35.12
C ILE A 666 -3.50 -18.98 35.91
N ARG A 667 -2.74 -18.26 36.74
CA ARG A 667 -3.22 -17.11 37.52
C ARG A 667 -3.77 -16.01 36.63
N PHE A 668 -3.07 -15.60 35.57
CA PHE A 668 -3.54 -14.54 34.67
C PHE A 668 -4.85 -14.91 33.95
N VAL A 669 -4.99 -16.16 33.50
CA VAL A 669 -6.28 -16.64 32.95
C VAL A 669 -7.37 -16.57 34.03
N ARG A 670 -7.09 -17.00 35.26
CA ARG A 670 -8.06 -16.91 36.37
C ARG A 670 -8.46 -15.47 36.70
N GLU A 671 -7.49 -14.58 36.85
CA GLU A 671 -7.69 -13.24 37.44
C GLU A 671 -8.10 -12.17 36.42
N ARG A 672 -7.65 -12.28 35.16
CA ARG A 672 -7.84 -11.23 34.14
C ARG A 672 -8.82 -11.57 33.05
N THR A 673 -9.36 -12.80 33.04
CA THR A 673 -10.26 -13.25 31.97
C THR A 673 -11.46 -14.00 32.53
N ASN A 674 -12.45 -14.27 31.68
CA ASN A 674 -13.52 -15.25 31.95
C ASN A 674 -13.30 -16.58 31.20
N ALA A 675 -12.06 -16.87 30.79
CA ALA A 675 -11.68 -18.13 30.13
C ALA A 675 -11.27 -19.23 31.12
N LEU A 676 -11.21 -20.46 30.63
CA LEU A 676 -10.79 -21.66 31.36
C LEU A 676 -9.28 -21.87 31.24
N ALA A 677 -8.62 -21.93 32.40
CA ALA A 677 -7.24 -22.39 32.52
C ALA A 677 -7.20 -23.93 32.57
N GLN A 678 -6.73 -24.56 31.51
CA GLN A 678 -6.53 -26.00 31.43
C GLN A 678 -5.03 -26.31 31.56
N ALA A 679 -4.58 -26.69 32.75
CA ALA A 679 -3.17 -26.98 33.01
C ALA A 679 -2.81 -28.36 32.46
N ALA A 680 -1.74 -28.46 31.68
CA ALA A 680 -1.38 -29.67 30.96
C ALA A 680 -0.08 -30.29 31.50
N ILE A 681 -0.14 -31.58 31.81
CA ILE A 681 1.02 -32.42 32.11
C ILE A 681 1.43 -33.15 30.83
N SER A 682 2.65 -32.89 30.36
CA SER A 682 3.22 -33.59 29.21
C SER A 682 3.65 -35.00 29.62
N TYR A 683 3.13 -36.03 28.94
CA TYR A 683 3.39 -37.43 29.25
C TYR A 683 4.63 -37.96 28.53
N THR A 684 5.49 -38.68 29.24
CA THR A 684 6.68 -39.36 28.70
C THR A 684 6.96 -40.65 29.49
N GLY A 685 7.69 -41.60 28.92
CA GLY A 685 7.97 -42.88 29.58
C GLY A 685 6.72 -43.79 29.70
N ASP A 686 6.71 -44.66 30.71
CA ASP A 686 5.69 -45.70 30.88
C ASP A 686 5.34 -45.91 32.36
N VAL A 687 4.15 -45.46 32.78
CA VAL A 687 3.69 -45.57 34.18
C VAL A 687 3.49 -47.01 34.65
N LEU A 688 3.45 -47.99 33.74
CA LEU A 688 3.37 -49.40 34.10
C LEU A 688 4.73 -49.98 34.56
N GLN A 689 5.82 -49.20 34.48
CA GLN A 689 7.15 -49.61 34.95
C GLN A 689 7.44 -49.02 36.35
N PRO A 690 7.30 -49.80 37.44
CA PRO A 690 7.28 -49.26 38.80
C PRO A 690 8.66 -48.94 39.41
N THR A 691 9.78 -49.45 38.86
CA THR A 691 11.11 -49.34 39.48
C THR A 691 12.19 -48.87 38.50
N GLY A 692 13.05 -47.94 38.94
CA GLY A 692 14.25 -47.52 38.19
C GLY A 692 14.02 -46.50 37.07
N LYS A 693 12.83 -45.89 36.98
CA LYS A 693 12.48 -44.87 35.97
C LYS A 693 12.13 -43.54 36.64
N LYS A 694 12.42 -42.45 35.92
CA LYS A 694 12.30 -41.06 36.39
C LYS A 694 10.84 -40.56 36.48
N TYR A 695 10.00 -41.00 35.55
CA TYR A 695 8.60 -40.55 35.41
C TYR A 695 7.63 -41.65 35.86
N THR A 696 7.36 -41.71 37.16
CA THR A 696 6.48 -42.73 37.78
C THR A 696 5.03 -42.27 37.84
N LEU A 697 4.10 -43.17 38.20
CA LEU A 697 2.70 -42.79 38.47
C LEU A 697 2.60 -41.67 39.53
N GLN A 698 3.40 -41.77 40.60
CA GLN A 698 3.41 -40.78 41.68
C GLN A 698 3.84 -39.39 41.18
N TYR A 699 4.82 -39.32 40.28
CA TYR A 699 5.24 -38.07 39.65
C TYR A 699 4.06 -37.34 38.98
N TYR A 700 3.23 -38.06 38.24
CA TYR A 700 2.06 -37.48 37.57
C TYR A 700 0.97 -37.05 38.57
N VAL A 701 0.73 -37.84 39.62
CA VAL A 701 -0.22 -37.52 40.70
C VAL A 701 0.19 -36.26 41.46
N ASP A 702 1.47 -36.13 41.80
CA ASP A 702 2.00 -34.97 42.53
C ASP A 702 1.92 -33.69 41.68
N LEU A 703 2.25 -33.78 40.39
CA LEU A 703 2.07 -32.66 39.47
C LEU A 703 0.61 -32.24 39.33
N ALA A 704 -0.32 -33.20 39.23
CA ALA A 704 -1.74 -32.90 39.12
C ALA A 704 -2.25 -32.11 40.33
N LYS A 705 -1.89 -32.51 41.55
CA LYS A 705 -2.24 -31.78 42.78
C LYS A 705 -1.66 -30.37 42.78
N ARG A 706 -0.38 -30.23 42.44
CA ARG A 706 0.27 -28.90 42.35
C ARG A 706 -0.41 -27.98 41.33
N LEU A 707 -0.90 -28.52 40.22
CA LEU A 707 -1.61 -27.72 39.21
C LEU A 707 -3.04 -27.36 39.63
N GLU A 708 -3.71 -28.23 40.40
CA GLU A 708 -4.98 -27.90 41.07
C GLU A 708 -4.78 -26.79 42.11
N ASP A 709 -3.74 -26.89 42.94
CA ASP A 709 -3.39 -25.86 43.93
C ASP A 709 -3.03 -24.52 43.27
N ALA A 710 -2.42 -24.54 42.08
CA ALA A 710 -2.16 -23.35 41.27
C ALA A 710 -3.45 -22.72 40.68
N GLY A 711 -4.61 -23.36 40.86
CA GLY A 711 -5.91 -22.86 40.43
C GLY A 711 -6.30 -23.25 39.02
N ALA A 712 -5.80 -24.35 38.47
CA ALA A 712 -6.32 -24.84 37.19
C ALA A 712 -7.84 -25.13 37.28
N HIS A 713 -8.60 -24.81 36.23
CA HIS A 713 -10.02 -25.21 36.14
C HIS A 713 -10.17 -26.63 35.60
N MET A 714 -9.17 -27.10 34.85
CA MET A 714 -9.16 -28.40 34.19
C MET A 714 -7.73 -28.93 34.15
N LEU A 715 -7.58 -30.25 34.16
CA LEU A 715 -6.29 -30.93 33.98
C LEU A 715 -6.25 -31.57 32.59
N ALA A 716 -5.16 -31.40 31.85
CA ALA A 716 -4.91 -32.11 30.60
C ALA A 716 -3.71 -33.05 30.74
N VAL A 717 -3.84 -34.28 30.27
CA VAL A 717 -2.70 -35.16 30.00
C VAL A 717 -2.36 -35.00 28.53
N LYS A 718 -1.23 -34.34 28.25
CA LYS A 718 -0.73 -34.11 26.89
C LYS A 718 0.31 -35.17 26.53
N ASP A 719 -0.15 -36.24 25.90
CA ASP A 719 0.70 -37.25 25.28
C ASP A 719 1.11 -36.82 23.86
N MET A 720 2.08 -35.92 23.77
CA MET A 720 2.54 -35.28 22.52
C MET A 720 3.18 -36.24 21.49
N ALA A 721 3.54 -37.46 21.92
CA ALA A 721 4.19 -38.45 21.08
C ALA A 721 3.35 -39.72 20.88
N GLY A 722 2.24 -39.90 21.62
CA GLY A 722 1.44 -41.12 21.53
C GLY A 722 2.08 -42.30 22.26
N LEU A 723 2.63 -42.06 23.44
CA LEU A 723 3.34 -43.04 24.26
C LEU A 723 2.41 -43.76 25.25
N LEU A 724 1.27 -43.17 25.60
CA LEU A 724 0.33 -43.71 26.57
C LEU A 724 -0.37 -44.93 25.97
N LYS A 725 0.07 -46.11 26.41
CA LYS A 725 -0.51 -47.40 26.02
C LYS A 725 -1.91 -47.57 26.61
N PRO A 726 -2.79 -48.38 25.99
CA PRO A 726 -4.15 -48.57 26.49
C PRO A 726 -4.22 -49.04 27.95
N GLN A 727 -3.36 -49.99 28.36
CA GLN A 727 -3.29 -50.47 29.75
C GLN A 727 -2.68 -49.44 30.70
N ALA A 728 -1.82 -48.54 30.22
CA ALA A 728 -1.28 -47.46 31.03
C ALA A 728 -2.38 -46.42 31.34
N ALA A 729 -3.28 -46.17 30.39
CA ALA A 729 -4.43 -45.29 30.60
C ALA A 729 -5.38 -45.81 31.70
N THR A 730 -5.59 -47.13 31.81
CA THR A 730 -6.43 -47.71 32.88
C THR A 730 -5.84 -47.58 34.28
N VAL A 731 -4.57 -47.18 34.40
CA VAL A 731 -3.90 -46.92 35.68
C VAL A 731 -3.77 -45.43 35.93
N LEU A 732 -3.26 -44.69 34.94
CA LEU A 732 -3.02 -43.25 35.06
C LEU A 732 -4.32 -42.47 35.28
N ILE A 733 -5.35 -42.72 34.45
CA ILE A 733 -6.55 -41.90 34.46
C ILE A 733 -7.32 -42.03 35.80
N PRO A 734 -7.59 -43.24 36.34
CA PRO A 734 -8.18 -43.38 37.67
C PRO A 734 -7.35 -42.72 38.77
N ALA A 735 -6.03 -42.92 38.78
CA ALA A 735 -5.16 -42.33 39.79
C ALA A 735 -5.20 -40.79 39.80
N LEU A 736 -5.25 -40.16 38.63
CA LEU A 736 -5.42 -38.71 38.53
C LEU A 736 -6.81 -38.26 38.99
N MET A 737 -7.86 -38.99 38.61
CA MET A 737 -9.23 -38.68 39.01
C MET A 737 -9.48 -38.80 40.52
N ASP A 738 -8.79 -39.71 41.19
CA ASP A 738 -8.82 -39.83 42.64
C ASP A 738 -7.99 -38.72 43.33
N ALA A 739 -6.94 -38.25 42.66
CA ALA A 739 -6.01 -37.27 43.20
C ALA A 739 -6.53 -35.82 43.16
N VAL A 740 -7.31 -35.46 42.14
CA VAL A 740 -7.82 -34.08 41.92
C VAL A 740 -9.31 -34.05 41.65
N LYS A 741 -9.95 -32.91 41.92
CA LYS A 741 -11.38 -32.69 41.65
C LYS A 741 -11.64 -32.15 40.24
N LEU A 742 -10.59 -31.74 39.54
CA LEU A 742 -10.66 -31.17 38.20
C LEU A 742 -11.19 -32.16 37.16
N PRO A 743 -11.97 -31.72 36.15
CA PRO A 743 -12.22 -32.52 34.96
C PRO A 743 -10.90 -32.78 34.22
N ILE A 744 -10.76 -34.00 33.69
CA ILE A 744 -9.53 -34.45 33.05
C ILE A 744 -9.75 -34.61 31.54
N VAL A 745 -8.82 -34.04 30.77
CA VAL A 745 -8.75 -34.10 29.32
C VAL A 745 -7.56 -34.95 28.90
N LEU A 746 -7.77 -35.88 27.97
CA LEU A 746 -6.68 -36.64 27.39
C LEU A 746 -6.44 -36.20 25.94
N HIS A 747 -5.21 -35.78 25.67
CA HIS A 747 -4.72 -35.45 24.35
C HIS A 747 -3.63 -36.43 23.96
N THR A 748 -3.78 -37.14 22.85
CA THR A 748 -2.75 -38.04 22.31
C THR A 748 -2.59 -37.89 20.80
N HIS A 749 -1.45 -38.36 20.29
CA HIS A 749 -1.23 -38.56 18.85
C HIS A 749 -1.34 -40.05 18.50
N ASP A 750 -1.84 -40.38 17.31
CA ASP A 750 -2.07 -41.75 16.83
C ASP A 750 -0.85 -42.32 16.09
N THR A 751 0.35 -41.92 16.51
CA THR A 751 1.61 -42.22 15.79
C THR A 751 1.92 -43.71 15.80
N ALA A 752 1.51 -44.45 16.84
CA ALA A 752 1.60 -45.90 16.88
C ALA A 752 0.44 -46.61 16.16
N GLY A 753 -0.61 -45.88 15.77
CA GLY A 753 -1.81 -46.40 15.10
C GLY A 753 -2.75 -47.19 16.02
N VAL A 754 -2.62 -47.05 17.35
CA VAL A 754 -3.39 -47.81 18.34
C VAL A 754 -4.03 -46.92 19.41
N GLN A 755 -3.99 -45.60 19.26
CA GLN A 755 -4.35 -44.68 20.32
C GLN A 755 -5.86 -44.46 20.44
N ALA A 756 -6.63 -44.83 19.41
CA ALA A 756 -8.08 -45.03 19.56
C ALA A 756 -8.39 -46.05 20.67
N ALA A 757 -7.58 -47.11 20.82
CA ALA A 757 -7.74 -48.06 21.93
C ALA A 757 -7.35 -47.43 23.29
N THR A 758 -6.35 -46.56 23.32
CA THR A 758 -6.02 -45.77 24.51
C THR A 758 -7.19 -44.87 24.93
N TYR A 759 -7.85 -44.22 23.97
CA TYR A 759 -9.04 -43.42 24.23
C TYR A 759 -10.20 -44.26 24.75
N LEU A 760 -10.51 -45.41 24.14
CA LEU A 760 -11.54 -46.32 24.67
C LEU A 760 -11.26 -46.69 26.13
N LYS A 761 -10.02 -47.06 26.46
CA LYS A 761 -9.64 -47.38 27.84
C LYS A 761 -9.71 -46.19 28.78
N ALA A 762 -9.36 -44.99 28.33
CA ALA A 762 -9.52 -43.77 29.13
C ALA A 762 -11.01 -43.43 29.36
N ILE A 763 -11.86 -43.63 28.35
CA ILE A 763 -13.31 -43.42 28.41
C ILE A 763 -13.96 -44.39 29.40
N GLU A 764 -13.66 -45.68 29.28
CA GLU A 764 -14.08 -46.71 30.25
C GLU A 764 -13.60 -46.36 31.66
N SER A 765 -12.41 -45.76 31.79
CA SER A 765 -11.82 -45.42 33.08
C SER A 765 -12.39 -44.17 33.72
N GLY A 766 -13.04 -43.26 32.98
CA GLY A 766 -13.64 -42.07 33.58
C GLY A 766 -13.45 -40.73 32.86
N ILE A 767 -12.58 -40.65 31.84
CA ILE A 767 -12.11 -39.39 31.25
C ILE A 767 -13.27 -38.47 30.81
N ASN A 768 -13.12 -37.15 31.00
CA ASN A 768 -14.19 -36.19 30.69
C ASN A 768 -14.16 -35.76 29.22
N VAL A 769 -12.97 -35.48 28.68
CA VAL A 769 -12.79 -35.01 27.30
C VAL A 769 -11.61 -35.74 26.63
N VAL A 770 -11.74 -36.06 25.34
CA VAL A 770 -10.63 -36.51 24.51
C VAL A 770 -10.46 -35.63 23.27
N ASP A 771 -9.22 -35.47 22.80
CA ASP A 771 -8.94 -34.68 21.60
C ASP A 771 -8.89 -35.56 20.34
N CYS A 772 -9.68 -35.24 19.33
CA CYS A 772 -9.71 -35.95 18.06
C CYS A 772 -9.51 -34.99 16.87
N ALA A 773 -9.34 -35.54 15.68
CA ALA A 773 -9.38 -34.79 14.43
C ALA A 773 -10.39 -35.43 13.46
N VAL A 774 -11.00 -34.64 12.58
CA VAL A 774 -11.88 -35.14 11.51
C VAL A 774 -11.12 -36.16 10.66
N ALA A 775 -11.81 -37.21 10.21
CA ALA A 775 -11.20 -38.40 9.62
C ALA A 775 -10.09 -38.13 8.59
N SER A 776 -10.31 -37.26 7.61
CA SER A 776 -9.34 -36.92 6.56
C SER A 776 -8.07 -36.17 7.03
N LEU A 777 -8.07 -35.64 8.26
CA LEU A 777 -6.92 -35.02 8.92
C LEU A 777 -6.53 -35.73 10.23
N SER A 778 -6.94 -36.98 10.41
CA SER A 778 -6.63 -37.81 11.58
C SER A 778 -5.58 -38.89 11.28
N GLY A 779 -5.13 -39.59 12.32
CA GLY A 779 -4.20 -40.73 12.22
C GLY A 779 -2.74 -40.31 11.97
N LEU A 780 -1.84 -41.29 11.92
CA LEU A 780 -0.39 -41.07 11.77
C LEU A 780 0.12 -40.14 12.89
N THR A 781 0.81 -39.07 12.57
CA THR A 781 1.26 -38.09 13.56
C THR A 781 0.15 -37.18 14.08
N SER A 782 -1.09 -37.26 13.55
CA SER A 782 -2.25 -36.50 14.03
C SER A 782 -2.96 -37.21 15.19
N GLN A 783 -4.05 -36.62 15.67
CA GLN A 783 -4.93 -37.20 16.69
C GLN A 783 -5.70 -38.42 16.15
N PRO A 784 -6.23 -39.29 17.04
CA PRO A 784 -7.19 -40.33 16.67
C PRO A 784 -8.43 -39.79 15.94
N ASN A 785 -9.00 -40.64 15.08
CA ASN A 785 -10.10 -40.30 14.18
C ASN A 785 -11.42 -40.03 14.92
N LEU A 786 -11.92 -38.78 14.85
CA LEU A 786 -13.16 -38.34 15.49
C LEU A 786 -14.38 -39.13 14.98
N ASN A 787 -14.52 -39.25 13.67
CA ASN A 787 -15.65 -39.95 13.04
C ASN A 787 -15.71 -41.41 13.52
N SER A 788 -14.57 -42.08 13.55
CA SER A 788 -14.47 -43.46 14.05
C SER A 788 -14.76 -43.53 15.55
N MET A 789 -14.24 -42.61 16.37
CA MET A 789 -14.54 -42.58 17.80
C MET A 789 -16.04 -42.39 18.08
N VAL A 790 -16.71 -41.50 17.34
CA VAL A 790 -18.17 -41.32 17.44
C VAL A 790 -18.90 -42.59 17.04
N ALA A 791 -18.48 -43.27 15.96
CA ALA A 791 -19.12 -44.48 15.47
C ALA A 791 -18.96 -45.67 16.45
N ILE A 792 -17.76 -45.90 17.01
CA ILE A 792 -17.52 -47.03 17.92
C ILE A 792 -18.15 -46.84 19.30
N LEU A 793 -18.41 -45.59 19.70
CA LEU A 793 -19.15 -45.30 20.92
C LEU A 793 -20.66 -45.37 20.72
N ASP A 794 -21.15 -45.70 19.53
CA ASP A 794 -22.58 -45.90 19.37
C ASP A 794 -23.06 -47.03 20.28
N ASN A 795 -24.14 -46.79 21.02
CA ASN A 795 -24.64 -47.63 22.12
C ASN A 795 -23.73 -47.79 23.35
N HIS A 796 -22.58 -47.11 23.41
CA HIS A 796 -21.77 -47.03 24.63
C HIS A 796 -22.44 -46.12 25.67
N GLU A 797 -22.32 -46.46 26.96
CA GLU A 797 -23.03 -45.72 28.03
C GLU A 797 -22.55 -44.28 28.24
N ARG A 798 -21.35 -43.96 27.76
CA ARG A 798 -20.74 -42.62 27.79
C ARG A 798 -20.77 -41.90 26.44
N ARG A 799 -21.59 -42.35 25.48
CA ARG A 799 -21.63 -41.75 24.14
C ARG A 799 -22.07 -40.28 24.18
N SER A 800 -21.45 -39.44 23.36
CA SER A 800 -21.96 -38.10 23.02
C SER A 800 -22.92 -38.17 21.84
N ASN A 801 -23.96 -37.34 21.82
CA ASN A 801 -24.93 -37.29 20.72
C ASN A 801 -24.43 -36.46 19.52
N MET A 802 -23.32 -36.87 18.90
CA MET A 802 -22.72 -36.22 17.74
C MET A 802 -23.31 -36.75 16.42
N ASN A 803 -23.40 -35.88 15.40
CA ASN A 803 -23.93 -36.24 14.10
C ASN A 803 -22.84 -36.80 13.17
N LEU A 804 -22.70 -38.12 13.15
CA LEU A 804 -21.69 -38.80 12.31
C LEU A 804 -21.84 -38.50 10.81
N HIS A 805 -23.08 -38.35 10.30
CA HIS A 805 -23.29 -38.02 8.89
C HIS A 805 -22.70 -36.65 8.55
N SER A 806 -22.98 -35.64 9.38
CA SER A 806 -22.40 -34.31 9.21
C SER A 806 -20.87 -34.33 9.27
N LEU A 807 -20.29 -35.05 10.25
CA LEU A 807 -18.84 -35.19 10.36
C LEU A 807 -18.20 -35.82 9.11
N ASN A 808 -18.89 -36.75 8.45
CA ASN A 808 -18.41 -37.35 7.21
C ASN A 808 -18.43 -36.35 6.05
N GLU A 809 -19.45 -35.49 5.95
CA GLU A 809 -19.49 -34.42 4.95
C GLU A 809 -18.32 -33.43 5.13
N TYR A 810 -18.03 -33.02 6.38
CA TYR A 810 -16.85 -32.20 6.67
C TYR A 810 -15.53 -32.93 6.42
N SER A 811 -15.48 -34.25 6.62
CA SER A 811 -14.30 -35.04 6.26
C SER A 811 -14.05 -35.03 4.75
N ASN A 812 -15.10 -35.13 3.93
CA ASN A 812 -14.98 -35.07 2.47
C ASN A 812 -14.44 -33.71 2.01
N TYR A 813 -14.91 -32.61 2.61
CA TYR A 813 -14.34 -31.28 2.37
C TYR A 813 -12.83 -31.26 2.67
N TRP A 814 -12.45 -31.73 3.85
CA TRP A 814 -11.05 -31.73 4.29
C TRP A 814 -10.16 -32.68 3.48
N GLU A 815 -10.71 -33.76 2.91
CA GLU A 815 -9.99 -34.65 1.99
C GLU A 815 -9.56 -33.89 0.71
N ASP A 816 -10.50 -33.18 0.09
CA ASP A 816 -10.21 -32.38 -1.11
C ASP A 816 -9.26 -31.22 -0.79
N VAL A 817 -9.47 -30.53 0.34
CA VAL A 817 -8.58 -29.42 0.77
C VAL A 817 -7.17 -29.91 1.11
N ARG A 818 -7.02 -31.07 1.76
CA ARG A 818 -5.70 -31.67 2.05
C ARG A 818 -4.89 -31.88 0.77
N GLY A 819 -5.57 -32.21 -0.33
CA GLY A 819 -4.95 -32.29 -1.67
C GLY A 819 -4.28 -30.98 -2.12
N TYR A 820 -4.64 -29.82 -1.59
CA TYR A 820 -3.97 -28.54 -1.89
C TYR A 820 -2.61 -28.40 -1.21
N TYR A 821 -2.38 -29.19 -0.15
CA TYR A 821 -1.21 -29.10 0.72
C TYR A 821 -0.24 -30.28 0.53
N TYR A 822 -0.37 -31.04 -0.56
CA TYR A 822 0.45 -32.23 -0.82
C TYR A 822 1.98 -32.04 -0.68
N PRO A 823 2.60 -30.88 -0.99
CA PRO A 823 4.05 -30.70 -0.81
C PRO A 823 4.48 -30.64 0.66
N PHE A 824 3.52 -30.49 1.58
CA PHE A 824 3.76 -30.31 3.01
C PHE A 824 3.42 -31.55 3.83
N GLU A 825 3.04 -32.65 3.19
CA GLU A 825 2.74 -33.93 3.84
C GLU A 825 3.96 -34.47 4.61
N SER A 826 3.72 -35.10 5.75
CA SER A 826 4.77 -35.69 6.61
C SER A 826 5.51 -36.90 6.00
N ASP A 827 5.08 -37.38 4.82
CA ASP A 827 5.47 -38.64 4.16
C ASP A 827 5.23 -39.95 4.93
N MET A 828 4.76 -39.89 6.18
CA MET A 828 4.38 -41.09 6.92
C MET A 828 3.17 -41.74 6.25
N LYS A 829 3.26 -43.04 5.93
CA LYS A 829 2.16 -43.79 5.27
C LYS A 829 1.37 -44.68 6.20
N ALA A 830 1.93 -45.05 7.36
CA ALA A 830 1.30 -45.87 8.38
C ALA A 830 1.90 -45.55 9.76
N GLY A 831 1.20 -45.91 10.83
CA GLY A 831 1.71 -45.80 12.21
C GLY A 831 2.95 -46.66 12.46
N THR A 832 3.72 -46.34 13.50
CA THR A 832 4.96 -47.04 13.86
C THR A 832 5.12 -47.22 15.37
N ALA A 833 5.48 -48.43 15.79
CA ALA A 833 5.81 -48.72 17.19
C ALA A 833 7.20 -48.19 17.61
N GLN A 834 8.06 -47.77 16.67
CA GLN A 834 9.37 -47.17 16.98
C GLN A 834 9.24 -45.91 17.85
N ILE A 835 8.06 -45.28 17.87
CA ILE A 835 7.76 -44.12 18.70
C ILE A 835 7.98 -44.40 20.19
N TYR A 836 7.75 -45.63 20.65
CA TYR A 836 8.00 -46.03 22.04
C TYR A 836 9.50 -46.13 22.39
N GLU A 837 10.39 -46.09 21.39
CA GLU A 837 11.84 -46.09 21.58
C GLU A 837 12.45 -44.69 21.41
N ASN A 838 11.98 -43.92 20.43
CA ASN A 838 12.56 -42.61 20.11
C ASN A 838 11.82 -41.44 20.76
N GLU A 839 10.54 -41.60 21.11
CA GLU A 839 9.69 -40.60 21.74
C GLU A 839 9.70 -39.24 21.03
N ILE A 840 9.83 -39.25 19.69
CA ILE A 840 9.81 -38.03 18.85
C ILE A 840 8.35 -37.58 18.68
N PRO A 841 7.95 -36.40 19.21
CA PRO A 841 6.56 -35.96 19.10
C PRO A 841 6.15 -35.68 17.65
N GLY A 842 4.85 -35.78 17.35
CA GLY A 842 4.33 -35.76 15.97
C GLY A 842 4.84 -34.58 15.13
N GLY A 843 4.70 -33.34 15.63
CA GLY A 843 5.18 -32.15 14.92
C GLY A 843 6.71 -32.10 14.73
N GLN A 844 7.50 -32.67 15.63
CA GLN A 844 8.95 -32.79 15.45
C GLN A 844 9.27 -33.84 14.39
N TYR A 845 8.49 -34.92 14.31
CA TYR A 845 8.70 -35.99 13.34
C TYR A 845 8.62 -35.47 11.91
N SER A 846 7.59 -34.69 11.59
CA SER A 846 7.41 -34.05 10.28
C SER A 846 8.51 -33.04 9.97
N ASN A 847 8.94 -32.25 10.95
CA ASN A 847 10.01 -31.26 10.77
C ASN A 847 11.41 -31.88 10.63
N LEU A 848 11.70 -32.96 11.37
CA LEU A 848 13.04 -33.54 11.47
C LEU A 848 13.53 -34.07 10.13
N ARG A 849 12.63 -34.63 9.31
CA ARG A 849 12.96 -35.08 7.96
C ARG A 849 13.33 -33.90 7.05
N GLN A 850 12.48 -32.87 7.00
CA GLN A 850 12.76 -31.67 6.21
C GLN A 850 14.08 -31.00 6.63
N GLN A 851 14.37 -30.96 7.93
CA GLN A 851 15.65 -30.47 8.45
C GLN A 851 16.82 -31.35 8.00
N ALA A 852 16.69 -32.67 8.10
CA ALA A 852 17.73 -33.61 7.64
C ALA A 852 18.02 -33.43 6.14
N GLU A 853 16.98 -33.36 5.31
CA GLU A 853 17.11 -33.12 3.86
C GLU A 853 17.78 -31.78 3.56
N SER A 854 17.42 -30.71 4.27
CA SER A 854 18.05 -29.39 4.10
C SER A 854 19.55 -29.37 4.41
N LEU A 855 20.01 -30.32 5.25
CA LEU A 855 21.41 -30.50 5.61
C LEU A 855 22.12 -31.58 4.78
N GLY A 856 21.45 -32.16 3.77
CA GLY A 856 22.01 -33.27 2.97
C GLY A 856 22.11 -34.60 3.72
N LEU A 857 21.32 -34.77 4.79
CA LEU A 857 21.28 -35.96 5.66
C LEU A 857 19.98 -36.77 5.49
N GLY A 858 19.19 -36.52 4.45
CA GLY A 858 17.88 -37.17 4.22
C GLY A 858 17.95 -38.70 4.28
N ASP A 859 18.98 -39.29 3.64
CA ASP A 859 19.21 -40.74 3.59
C ASP A 859 19.67 -41.33 4.94
N LYS A 860 19.97 -40.48 5.94
CA LYS A 860 20.45 -40.88 7.28
C LYS A 860 19.39 -40.76 8.37
N LEU A 861 18.11 -40.64 8.02
CA LEU A 861 17.02 -40.43 8.97
C LEU A 861 16.97 -41.47 10.10
N GLU A 862 17.23 -42.75 9.79
CA GLU A 862 17.27 -43.82 10.81
C GLU A 862 18.42 -43.64 11.81
N GLN A 863 19.57 -43.15 11.36
CA GLN A 863 20.68 -42.81 12.27
C GLN A 863 20.33 -41.59 13.13
N ILE A 864 19.63 -40.60 12.57
CA ILE A 864 19.17 -39.43 13.32
C ILE A 864 18.20 -39.87 14.42
N LYS A 865 17.25 -40.77 14.14
CA LYS A 865 16.34 -41.34 15.16
C LYS A 865 17.10 -42.05 16.28
N LYS A 866 18.11 -42.86 15.95
CA LYS A 866 18.98 -43.51 16.95
C LYS A 866 19.71 -42.48 17.81
N ASN A 867 20.29 -41.46 17.18
CA ASN A 867 20.96 -40.38 17.88
C ASN A 867 19.98 -39.56 18.74
N TYR A 868 18.73 -39.42 18.33
CA TYR A 868 17.70 -38.75 19.13
C TYR A 868 17.44 -39.48 20.45
N THR A 869 17.31 -40.81 20.42
CA THR A 869 17.22 -41.64 21.64
C THR A 869 18.50 -41.52 22.50
N ALA A 870 19.68 -41.54 21.87
CA ALA A 870 20.96 -41.39 22.57
C ALA A 870 21.07 -40.03 23.28
N VAL A 871 20.71 -38.94 22.59
CA VAL A 871 20.69 -37.59 23.16
C VAL A 871 19.71 -37.49 24.32
N ASN A 872 18.52 -38.10 24.23
CA ASN A 872 17.58 -38.10 25.35
C ASN A 872 18.21 -38.73 26.61
N ARG A 873 18.97 -39.82 26.47
CA ARG A 873 19.70 -40.43 27.59
C ARG A 873 20.80 -39.51 28.11
N LEU A 874 21.63 -38.95 27.22
CA LEU A 874 22.69 -38.00 27.58
C LEU A 874 22.15 -36.81 28.38
N PHE A 875 20.97 -36.31 28.02
CA PHE A 875 20.36 -35.15 28.67
C PHE A 875 19.58 -35.50 29.96
N GLY A 876 19.64 -36.76 30.41
CA GLY A 876 19.05 -37.20 31.68
C GLY A 876 17.57 -37.55 31.60
N ASP A 877 17.12 -38.07 30.47
CA ASP A 877 15.74 -38.50 30.17
C ASP A 877 14.74 -37.34 30.31
N LEU A 878 14.53 -36.61 29.22
CA LEU A 878 13.73 -35.38 29.18
C LEU A 878 12.30 -35.64 28.72
N ILE A 879 11.41 -34.75 29.16
CA ILE A 879 10.15 -34.52 28.47
C ILE A 879 10.46 -33.80 27.16
N LYS A 880 9.97 -34.33 26.04
CA LYS A 880 10.31 -33.89 24.69
C LYS A 880 9.09 -33.34 23.96
N VAL A 881 8.85 -32.06 24.14
CA VAL A 881 7.80 -31.29 23.45
C VAL A 881 8.37 -29.92 23.09
N THR A 882 7.81 -29.20 22.13
CA THR A 882 8.41 -27.92 21.71
C THR A 882 8.57 -26.94 22.90
N PRO A 883 9.78 -26.39 23.15
CA PRO A 883 10.98 -26.46 22.32
C PRO A 883 12.01 -27.52 22.75
N SER A 884 11.84 -28.25 23.86
CA SER A 884 12.80 -29.28 24.33
C SER A 884 13.00 -30.41 23.30
N SER A 885 11.96 -30.81 22.56
CA SER A 885 12.09 -31.79 21.46
C SER A 885 13.00 -31.28 20.34
N LYS A 886 13.01 -29.98 20.08
CA LYS A 886 13.93 -29.36 19.11
C LYS A 886 15.36 -29.39 19.63
N VAL A 887 15.58 -29.13 20.92
CA VAL A 887 16.93 -29.21 21.53
C VAL A 887 17.53 -30.61 21.32
N VAL A 888 16.72 -31.66 21.55
CA VAL A 888 17.13 -33.04 21.29
C VAL A 888 17.36 -33.30 19.79
N GLY A 889 16.48 -32.78 18.92
CA GLY A 889 16.59 -32.90 17.46
C GLY A 889 17.84 -32.24 16.88
N ASP A 890 18.13 -31.00 17.28
CA ASP A 890 19.30 -30.24 16.83
C ASP A 890 20.60 -30.95 17.24
N MET A 891 20.65 -31.50 18.46
CA MET A 891 21.79 -32.28 18.92
C MET A 891 21.92 -33.61 18.16
N ALA A 892 20.81 -34.29 17.89
CA ALA A 892 20.82 -35.53 17.12
C ALA A 892 21.35 -35.31 15.69
N LEU A 893 20.87 -34.26 15.02
CA LEU A 893 21.35 -33.83 13.70
C LEU A 893 22.84 -33.45 13.75
N PHE A 894 23.27 -32.69 14.77
CA PHE A 894 24.66 -32.32 14.97
C PHE A 894 25.56 -33.56 15.14
N MET A 895 25.15 -34.51 15.97
CA MET A 895 25.87 -35.77 16.16
C MET A 895 25.93 -36.59 14.87
N THR A 896 24.83 -36.66 14.09
CA THR A 896 24.82 -37.41 12.82
C THR A 896 25.69 -36.74 11.76
N SER A 897 25.63 -35.41 11.64
CA SER A 897 26.42 -34.63 10.69
C SER A 897 27.93 -34.80 10.94
N ASN A 898 28.33 -34.77 12.21
CA ASN A 898 29.73 -34.83 12.65
C ASN A 898 30.20 -36.25 13.01
N GLN A 899 29.37 -37.28 12.79
CA GLN A 899 29.70 -38.69 13.08
C GLN A 899 30.13 -38.93 14.54
N LEU A 900 29.46 -38.27 15.48
CA LEU A 900 29.77 -38.32 16.92
C LEU A 900 28.96 -39.40 17.64
N THR A 901 29.61 -40.09 18.57
CA THR A 901 29.00 -41.01 19.54
C THR A 901 28.71 -40.33 20.89
N GLU A 902 27.99 -40.99 21.79
CA GLU A 902 27.75 -40.48 23.15
C GLU A 902 29.06 -40.21 23.91
N ALA A 903 30.07 -41.07 23.75
CA ALA A 903 31.38 -40.90 24.37
C ALA A 903 32.14 -39.68 23.81
N ASP A 904 32.03 -39.43 22.51
CA ASP A 904 32.67 -38.27 21.88
C ASP A 904 32.07 -36.94 22.35
N VAL A 905 30.78 -36.92 22.70
CA VAL A 905 30.11 -35.74 23.26
C VAL A 905 30.59 -35.43 24.67
N MET A 906 30.94 -36.47 25.45
CA MET A 906 31.45 -36.33 26.82
C MET A 906 32.96 -36.03 26.87
N ASP A 907 33.69 -36.16 25.75
CA ASP A 907 35.12 -35.90 25.68
C ASP A 907 35.43 -34.41 25.52
N GLU A 908 35.81 -33.76 26.63
CA GLU A 908 36.17 -32.33 26.67
C GLU A 908 37.33 -31.97 25.74
N SER A 909 38.23 -32.91 25.45
CA SER A 909 39.39 -32.64 24.59
C SER A 909 39.00 -32.34 23.14
N ARG A 910 37.81 -32.77 22.71
CA ARG A 910 37.28 -32.51 21.36
C ARG A 910 36.78 -31.09 21.13
N ASN A 911 36.60 -30.30 22.20
CA ASN A 911 36.23 -28.89 22.14
C ASN A 911 35.04 -28.57 21.19
N LEU A 912 34.00 -29.40 21.20
CA LEU A 912 32.87 -29.31 20.26
C LEU A 912 32.11 -27.97 20.32
N ALA A 913 31.62 -27.50 19.18
CA ALA A 913 30.77 -26.31 19.07
C ALA A 913 29.28 -26.71 19.07
N PHE A 914 28.71 -26.87 20.27
CA PHE A 914 27.31 -27.29 20.42
C PHE A 914 26.30 -26.31 19.79
N PRO A 915 25.17 -26.81 19.27
CA PRO A 915 24.07 -25.96 18.77
C PRO A 915 23.60 -24.94 19.82
N ALA A 916 23.19 -23.75 19.36
CA ALA A 916 22.74 -22.67 20.24
C ALA A 916 21.55 -23.07 21.13
N SER A 917 20.63 -23.89 20.61
CA SER A 917 19.49 -24.43 21.36
C SER A 917 19.93 -25.32 22.53
N VAL A 918 20.97 -26.13 22.34
CA VAL A 918 21.56 -27.00 23.37
C VAL A 918 22.25 -26.15 24.44
N LYS A 919 23.04 -25.16 24.03
CA LYS A 919 23.68 -24.23 24.98
C LYS A 919 22.65 -23.46 25.82
N GLY A 920 21.64 -22.88 25.18
CA GLY A 920 20.57 -22.16 25.88
C GLY A 920 19.77 -23.06 26.84
N PHE A 921 19.50 -24.30 26.44
CA PHE A 921 18.86 -25.29 27.32
C PHE A 921 19.71 -25.56 28.57
N PHE A 922 20.99 -25.90 28.43
CA PHE A 922 21.88 -26.17 29.57
C PHE A 922 22.17 -24.93 30.41
N ARG A 923 22.04 -23.73 29.84
CA ARG A 923 22.09 -22.47 30.60
C ARG A 923 20.85 -22.26 31.48
N GLY A 924 19.74 -22.92 31.17
CA GLY A 924 18.48 -22.80 31.90
C GLY A 924 17.45 -21.88 31.24
N ASP A 925 17.64 -21.47 29.98
CA ASP A 925 16.73 -20.55 29.27
C ASP A 925 15.30 -21.12 29.12
N LEU A 926 15.17 -22.45 29.11
CA LEU A 926 13.90 -23.19 29.05
C LEU A 926 13.40 -23.63 30.44
N GLY A 927 14.09 -23.22 31.50
CA GLY A 927 13.91 -23.72 32.85
C GLY A 927 14.76 -24.94 33.17
N VAL A 928 14.48 -25.54 34.33
CA VAL A 928 15.26 -26.66 34.87
C VAL A 928 14.45 -27.95 34.72
N PRO A 929 15.01 -29.02 34.12
CA PRO A 929 14.30 -30.28 33.99
C PRO A 929 14.11 -30.93 35.36
N TYR A 930 13.05 -31.75 35.48
CA TYR A 930 12.85 -32.57 36.68
C TYR A 930 14.11 -33.39 36.99
N GLY A 931 14.58 -33.39 38.23
CA GLY A 931 15.85 -34.04 38.63
C GLY A 931 17.14 -33.28 38.28
N GLY A 932 17.06 -32.10 37.65
CA GLY A 932 18.22 -31.26 37.31
C GLY A 932 18.97 -31.68 36.04
N PHE A 933 19.97 -30.88 35.65
CA PHE A 933 20.85 -31.19 34.52
C PHE A 933 21.96 -32.18 34.94
N PRO A 934 22.43 -33.07 34.04
CA PRO A 934 23.66 -33.82 34.25
C PRO A 934 24.86 -32.86 34.40
N ALA A 935 25.43 -32.77 35.60
CA ALA A 935 26.38 -31.71 35.97
C ALA A 935 27.64 -31.68 35.11
N GLU A 936 28.18 -32.86 34.76
CA GLU A 936 29.35 -32.97 33.89
C GLU A 936 29.05 -32.43 32.49
N LEU A 937 27.97 -32.91 31.85
CA LEU A 937 27.59 -32.47 30.51
C LEU A 937 27.23 -30.97 30.47
N GLN A 938 26.58 -30.44 31.51
CA GLN A 938 26.29 -29.00 31.62
C GLN A 938 27.59 -28.18 31.59
N ARG A 939 28.63 -28.60 32.31
CA ARG A 939 29.95 -27.95 32.30
C ARG A 939 30.59 -28.01 30.91
N ILE A 940 30.55 -29.17 30.25
CA ILE A 940 31.09 -29.39 28.90
C ILE A 940 30.44 -28.44 27.88
N VAL A 941 29.11 -28.32 27.92
CA VAL A 941 28.33 -27.52 26.98
C VAL A 941 28.53 -26.02 27.21
N LEU A 942 28.53 -25.57 28.47
CA LEU A 942 28.61 -24.15 28.84
C LEU A 942 30.02 -23.57 28.82
N LYS A 943 31.07 -24.41 28.89
CA LYS A 943 32.47 -23.99 28.79
C LYS A 943 32.83 -22.79 29.71
N GLY A 944 32.32 -22.81 30.94
CA GLY A 944 32.56 -21.76 31.94
C GLY A 944 31.51 -20.64 31.98
N GLU A 945 30.52 -20.63 31.09
CA GLU A 945 29.34 -19.77 31.22
C GLU A 945 28.50 -20.22 32.44
N ALA A 946 28.03 -19.27 33.25
CA ALA A 946 27.26 -19.57 34.44
C ALA A 946 25.80 -19.94 34.08
N PRO A 947 25.22 -21.00 34.68
CA PRO A 947 23.80 -21.29 34.55
C PRO A 947 22.94 -20.18 35.18
N LEU A 948 21.74 -19.96 34.63
CA LEU A 948 20.74 -19.07 35.21
C LEU A 948 20.20 -19.64 36.54
N GLN A 949 20.00 -18.76 37.52
CA GLN A 949 19.35 -19.11 38.79
C GLN A 949 17.89 -18.66 38.78
N GLY A 950 16.96 -19.55 39.16
CA GLY A 950 15.54 -19.22 39.25
C GLY A 950 14.81 -19.19 37.90
N LYS A 951 13.66 -18.50 37.84
CA LYS A 951 12.82 -18.44 36.63
C LYS A 951 13.45 -17.53 35.56
N PRO A 952 13.54 -17.95 34.28
CA PRO A 952 14.13 -17.13 33.23
C PRO A 952 13.48 -15.75 33.05
N ASN A 953 12.15 -15.67 33.23
CA ASN A 953 11.39 -14.42 33.10
C ASN A 953 11.60 -13.44 34.28
N ALA A 954 11.99 -13.91 35.46
CA ALA A 954 12.19 -13.05 36.64
C ALA A 954 13.36 -12.06 36.47
N HIS A 955 14.25 -12.33 35.51
CA HIS A 955 15.40 -11.49 35.17
C HIS A 955 15.10 -10.48 34.05
N LEU A 956 13.89 -10.47 33.50
CA LEU A 956 13.51 -9.59 32.39
C LEU A 956 12.76 -8.36 32.91
N PRO A 957 13.11 -7.13 32.47
CA PRO A 957 12.37 -5.94 32.84
C PRO A 957 10.95 -5.98 32.26
N PRO A 958 9.95 -5.39 32.94
CA PRO A 958 8.60 -5.27 32.41
C PRO A 958 8.58 -4.36 31.17
N VAL A 959 7.66 -4.65 30.25
CA VAL A 959 7.44 -3.82 29.04
C VAL A 959 6.66 -2.55 29.39
N ASP A 960 7.08 -1.39 28.90
CA ASP A 960 6.31 -0.13 28.97
C ASP A 960 5.47 0.01 27.70
N PHE A 961 4.23 -0.47 27.75
CA PHE A 961 3.38 -0.55 26.57
C PHE A 961 3.05 0.83 25.96
N ASP A 962 2.93 1.88 26.78
CA ASP A 962 2.53 3.20 26.30
C ASP A 962 3.68 3.87 25.53
N ALA A 963 4.88 3.89 26.13
CA ALA A 963 6.05 4.48 25.50
C ALA A 963 6.49 3.67 24.26
N ASP A 964 6.55 2.34 24.38
CA ASP A 964 7.06 1.47 23.33
C ASP A 964 6.10 1.37 22.13
N PHE A 965 4.78 1.44 22.34
CA PHE A 965 3.82 1.41 21.22
C PHE A 965 3.92 2.67 20.35
N ALA A 966 4.16 3.84 20.97
CA ALA A 966 4.39 5.08 20.22
C ALA A 966 5.65 5.00 19.34
N VAL A 967 6.72 4.36 19.83
CA VAL A 967 7.94 4.11 19.04
C VAL A 967 7.68 3.08 17.93
N PHE A 968 6.95 2.00 18.24
CA PHE A 968 6.57 0.99 17.27
C PHE A 968 5.78 1.59 16.08
N LEU A 969 4.86 2.52 16.33
CA LEU A 969 4.09 3.19 15.27
C LEU A 969 4.94 4.11 14.38
N GLN A 970 6.09 4.60 14.86
CA GLN A 970 7.02 5.35 14.01
C GLN A 970 7.67 4.45 12.96
N GLN A 971 7.99 3.20 13.35
CA GLN A 971 8.56 2.21 12.45
C GLN A 971 7.49 1.53 11.57
N TYR A 972 6.29 1.33 12.11
CA TYR A 972 5.17 0.64 11.44
C TYR A 972 3.88 1.49 11.49
N PRO A 973 3.76 2.57 10.68
CA PRO A 973 2.66 3.54 10.77
C PRO A 973 1.25 3.02 10.48
N HIS A 974 1.12 1.77 10.01
CA HIS A 974 -0.16 1.15 9.65
C HIS A 974 -0.49 -0.09 10.49
N ALA A 975 0.32 -0.38 11.51
CA ALA A 975 0.11 -1.51 12.41
C ALA A 975 -0.86 -1.17 13.55
N GLU A 976 -1.52 -2.20 14.10
CA GLU A 976 -2.44 -2.10 15.23
C GLU A 976 -1.80 -2.58 16.55
N TYR A 977 -2.49 -2.43 17.68
CA TYR A 977 -1.94 -2.87 18.98
C TYR A 977 -1.68 -4.39 19.05
N LEU A 978 -2.52 -5.21 18.40
CA LEU A 978 -2.30 -6.66 18.32
C LEU A 978 -1.08 -7.01 17.46
N ASP A 979 -0.76 -6.18 16.47
CA ASP A 979 0.46 -6.32 15.68
C ASP A 979 1.70 -6.03 16.54
N TYR A 980 1.62 -5.06 17.45
CA TYR A 980 2.66 -4.77 18.43
C TYR A 980 2.91 -5.94 19.39
N LEU A 981 1.86 -6.63 19.88
CA LEU A 981 2.04 -7.87 20.65
C LEU A 981 2.69 -8.98 19.81
N SER A 982 2.34 -9.08 18.52
CA SER A 982 2.95 -10.02 17.59
C SER A 982 4.43 -9.73 17.36
N TYR A 983 4.78 -8.43 17.26
CA TYR A 983 6.15 -7.95 17.15
C TYR A 983 6.97 -8.34 18.37
N HIS A 984 6.46 -8.14 19.60
CA HIS A 984 7.17 -8.57 20.81
C HIS A 984 7.45 -10.08 20.85
N MET A 985 6.49 -10.89 20.40
CA MET A 985 6.68 -12.33 20.32
C MET A 985 7.67 -12.74 19.22
N PHE A 986 7.60 -12.09 18.05
CA PHE A 986 8.37 -12.43 16.86
C PHE A 986 8.84 -11.21 16.03
N PRO A 987 9.83 -10.42 16.49
CA PRO A 987 10.15 -9.12 15.87
C PRO A 987 10.52 -9.23 14.38
N LYS A 988 11.44 -10.15 14.05
CA LYS A 988 11.89 -10.38 12.67
C LYS A 988 10.81 -10.95 11.75
N VAL A 989 9.91 -11.76 12.30
CA VAL A 989 8.83 -12.36 11.51
C VAL A 989 7.77 -11.33 11.20
N PHE A 990 7.40 -10.54 12.21
CA PHE A 990 6.46 -9.45 12.05
C PHE A 990 6.97 -8.42 11.05
N ASP A 991 8.25 -8.05 11.13
CA ASP A 991 8.90 -7.13 10.18
C ASP A 991 8.78 -7.62 8.73
N ALA A 992 9.17 -8.87 8.47
CA ALA A 992 9.04 -9.49 7.15
C ALA A 992 7.58 -9.58 6.68
N TYR A 993 6.66 -9.94 7.58
CA TYR A 993 5.22 -9.97 7.31
C TYR A 993 4.66 -8.60 6.93
N TYR A 994 5.03 -7.55 7.68
CA TYR A 994 4.59 -6.18 7.43
C TYR A 994 5.09 -5.69 6.07
N HIS A 995 6.37 -5.89 5.77
CA HIS A 995 6.95 -5.52 4.47
C HIS A 995 6.35 -6.31 3.30
N HIS A 996 6.08 -7.60 3.48
CA HIS A 996 5.37 -8.41 2.50
C HIS A 996 3.95 -7.84 2.24
N ALA A 997 3.19 -7.53 3.30
CA ALA A 997 1.85 -6.92 3.17
C ALA A 997 1.90 -5.52 2.52
N MET A 998 2.99 -4.77 2.70
CA MET A 998 3.20 -3.50 2.02
C MET A 998 3.36 -3.66 0.50
N ILE A 999 4.00 -4.73 0.03
CA ILE A 999 4.17 -5.02 -1.40
C ILE A 999 2.91 -5.68 -1.99
N TYR A 1000 2.48 -6.79 -1.40
CA TYR A 1000 1.47 -7.70 -1.97
C TYR A 1000 0.06 -7.56 -1.38
N GLY A 1001 -0.09 -6.75 -0.33
CA GLY A 1001 -1.39 -6.53 0.30
C GLY A 1001 -1.90 -7.76 1.06
N ASN A 1002 -3.21 -7.92 1.13
CA ASN A 1002 -3.82 -9.07 1.79
C ASN A 1002 -3.93 -10.26 0.82
N VAL A 1003 -3.09 -11.27 1.03
CA VAL A 1003 -3.05 -12.51 0.24
C VAL A 1003 -3.98 -13.61 0.76
N GLU A 1004 -4.56 -13.46 1.97
CA GLU A 1004 -5.52 -14.39 2.59
C GLU A 1004 -6.71 -14.70 1.65
N ALA A 1005 -7.19 -13.68 0.92
CA ALA A 1005 -8.35 -13.81 0.04
C ALA A 1005 -8.10 -14.72 -1.18
N ILE A 1006 -6.83 -14.89 -1.58
CA ILE A 1006 -6.43 -15.68 -2.75
C ILE A 1006 -6.69 -17.17 -2.47
N PRO A 1007 -7.33 -17.92 -3.39
CA PRO A 1007 -7.49 -19.37 -3.25
C PRO A 1007 -6.17 -20.10 -3.02
N THR A 1008 -6.16 -21.12 -2.16
CA THR A 1008 -4.95 -21.87 -1.79
C THR A 1008 -4.15 -22.41 -2.98
N PRO A 1009 -4.78 -22.98 -4.03
CA PRO A 1009 -4.04 -23.36 -5.22
C PRO A 1009 -3.32 -22.18 -5.90
N ALA A 1010 -4.00 -21.04 -6.07
CA ALA A 1010 -3.38 -19.86 -6.67
C ALA A 1010 -2.30 -19.22 -5.77
N PHE A 1011 -2.46 -19.33 -4.44
CA PHE A 1011 -1.50 -18.83 -3.45
C PHE A 1011 -0.13 -19.54 -3.54
N PHE A 1012 -0.14 -20.87 -3.65
CA PHE A 1012 1.09 -21.68 -3.69
C PHE A 1012 1.62 -21.94 -5.09
N TYR A 1013 0.75 -22.00 -6.10
CA TYR A 1013 1.13 -22.51 -7.43
C TYR A 1013 1.05 -21.47 -8.55
N GLY A 1014 0.45 -20.30 -8.30
CA GLY A 1014 0.20 -19.28 -9.31
C GLY A 1014 -0.99 -19.64 -10.19
N LEU A 1015 -1.08 -19.03 -11.38
CA LEU A 1015 -2.13 -19.31 -12.36
C LEU A 1015 -1.56 -19.96 -13.62
N LYS A 1016 -2.33 -20.89 -14.20
CA LYS A 1016 -2.08 -21.42 -15.54
C LYS A 1016 -2.60 -20.45 -16.59
N MET A 1017 -2.02 -20.50 -17.78
CA MET A 1017 -2.47 -19.71 -18.92
C MET A 1017 -3.95 -19.97 -19.21
N GLY A 1018 -4.76 -18.92 -19.27
CA GLY A 1018 -6.22 -19.00 -19.47
C GLY A 1018 -7.04 -19.36 -18.22
N GLU A 1019 -6.39 -19.67 -17.10
CA GLU A 1019 -7.08 -19.95 -15.83
C GLU A 1019 -7.71 -18.68 -15.26
N GLU A 1020 -8.97 -18.81 -14.82
CA GLU A 1020 -9.75 -17.76 -14.20
C GLU A 1020 -10.09 -18.14 -12.75
N ILE A 1021 -9.91 -17.18 -11.84
CA ILE A 1021 -10.22 -17.33 -10.42
C ILE A 1021 -11.05 -16.16 -9.91
N LEU A 1022 -11.87 -16.45 -8.89
CA LEU A 1022 -12.65 -15.46 -8.15
C LEU A 1022 -11.97 -15.18 -6.81
N ILE A 1023 -11.75 -13.90 -6.52
CA ILE A 1023 -11.12 -13.44 -5.27
C ILE A 1023 -12.06 -12.46 -4.57
N THR A 1024 -12.63 -12.88 -3.45
CA THR A 1024 -13.52 -12.05 -2.63
C THR A 1024 -12.70 -11.19 -1.67
N LEU A 1025 -12.56 -9.90 -1.98
CA LEU A 1025 -11.82 -8.91 -1.18
C LEU A 1025 -12.64 -8.32 -0.02
N GLY A 1026 -13.91 -8.71 0.09
CA GLY A 1026 -14.86 -8.28 1.13
C GLY A 1026 -16.31 -8.48 0.69
N LYS A 1027 -17.27 -8.22 1.60
CA LYS A 1027 -18.71 -8.36 1.32
C LYS A 1027 -19.11 -7.54 0.09
N GLY A 1028 -19.66 -8.21 -0.93
CA GLY A 1028 -20.06 -7.61 -2.21
C GLY A 1028 -18.91 -7.13 -3.10
N LYS A 1029 -17.66 -7.54 -2.82
CA LYS A 1029 -16.47 -7.11 -3.56
C LYS A 1029 -15.66 -8.33 -4.01
N THR A 1030 -16.01 -8.85 -5.18
CA THR A 1030 -15.28 -9.93 -5.83
C THR A 1030 -14.55 -9.37 -7.06
N ILE A 1031 -13.28 -9.76 -7.21
CA ILE A 1031 -12.56 -9.56 -8.46
C ILE A 1031 -12.44 -10.89 -9.19
N ILE A 1032 -12.55 -10.84 -10.51
CA ILE A 1032 -12.33 -11.95 -11.43
C ILE A 1032 -10.96 -11.70 -12.05
N VAL A 1033 -10.05 -12.65 -11.88
CA VAL A 1033 -8.68 -12.57 -12.38
C VAL A 1033 -8.45 -13.74 -13.31
N LYS A 1034 -8.04 -13.44 -14.55
CA LYS A 1034 -7.65 -14.45 -15.53
C LYS A 1034 -6.25 -14.19 -16.06
N LEU A 1035 -5.38 -15.18 -16.07
CA LEU A 1035 -4.05 -15.03 -16.68
C LEU A 1035 -4.17 -15.12 -18.20
N LEU A 1036 -3.72 -14.07 -18.92
CA LEU A 1036 -3.77 -14.04 -20.37
C LEU A 1036 -2.46 -14.49 -21.00
N TYR A 1037 -1.34 -13.85 -20.63
CA TYR A 1037 0.00 -14.21 -21.13
C TYR A 1037 1.13 -13.62 -20.29
N ILE A 1038 2.30 -14.24 -20.39
CA ILE A 1038 3.55 -13.82 -19.77
C ILE A 1038 4.55 -13.54 -20.89
N LEU A 1039 5.08 -12.32 -20.95
CA LEU A 1039 6.08 -11.95 -21.93
C LEU A 1039 7.48 -12.47 -21.52
N PRO A 1040 8.42 -12.63 -22.48
CA PRO A 1040 9.81 -12.85 -22.17
C PRO A 1040 10.39 -11.76 -21.25
N PRO A 1041 11.43 -12.07 -20.47
CA PRO A 1041 12.11 -11.10 -19.64
C PRO A 1041 12.80 -10.05 -20.51
N ASP A 1042 12.78 -8.78 -20.09
CA ASP A 1042 13.56 -7.71 -20.72
C ASP A 1042 15.04 -7.74 -20.28
N ASP A 1043 15.85 -6.79 -20.77
CA ASP A 1043 17.29 -6.71 -20.46
C ASP A 1043 17.57 -6.46 -18.97
N SER A 1044 16.59 -5.92 -18.24
CA SER A 1044 16.60 -5.75 -16.79
C SER A 1044 16.03 -6.98 -16.06
N GLY A 1045 15.82 -8.09 -16.78
CA GLY A 1045 15.21 -9.35 -16.34
C GLY A 1045 13.84 -9.21 -15.70
N MET A 1046 13.06 -8.20 -16.08
CA MET A 1046 11.67 -8.03 -15.68
C MET A 1046 10.75 -8.70 -16.70
N ARG A 1047 9.79 -9.50 -16.23
CA ARG A 1047 8.71 -10.03 -17.06
C ARG A 1047 7.47 -9.18 -16.92
N THR A 1048 6.81 -8.93 -18.05
CA THR A 1048 5.47 -8.36 -18.04
C THR A 1048 4.44 -9.50 -18.06
N VAL A 1049 3.65 -9.59 -16.97
CA VAL A 1049 2.54 -10.53 -16.84
C VAL A 1049 1.24 -9.77 -17.13
N VAL A 1050 0.41 -10.33 -18.01
CA VAL A 1050 -0.85 -9.72 -18.41
C VAL A 1050 -2.02 -10.56 -17.92
N PHE A 1051 -2.86 -9.93 -17.11
CA PHE A 1051 -4.11 -10.48 -16.61
C PHE A 1051 -5.31 -9.78 -17.24
N GLU A 1052 -6.46 -10.44 -17.24
CA GLU A 1052 -7.75 -9.79 -17.27
C GLU A 1052 -8.24 -9.62 -15.83
N LEU A 1053 -8.58 -8.39 -15.44
CA LEU A 1053 -9.15 -8.05 -14.13
C LEU A 1053 -10.53 -7.42 -14.34
N ASN A 1054 -11.58 -8.15 -13.97
CA ASN A 1054 -12.98 -7.77 -14.18
C ASN A 1054 -13.26 -7.35 -15.65
N GLY A 1055 -12.80 -8.15 -16.62
CA GLY A 1055 -13.00 -7.89 -18.05
C GLY A 1055 -12.04 -6.88 -18.69
N TYR A 1056 -11.06 -6.34 -17.94
CA TYR A 1056 -10.07 -5.40 -18.50
C TYR A 1056 -8.65 -5.96 -18.41
N ALA A 1057 -7.90 -5.85 -19.50
CA ALA A 1057 -6.48 -6.17 -19.50
C ALA A 1057 -5.72 -5.29 -18.49
N ARG A 1058 -4.83 -5.91 -17.74
CA ARG A 1058 -3.94 -5.31 -16.75
C ARG A 1058 -2.57 -5.93 -16.90
N ARG A 1059 -1.55 -5.08 -16.89
CA ARG A 1059 -0.14 -5.49 -16.99
C ARG A 1059 0.52 -5.20 -15.65
N VAL A 1060 1.26 -6.17 -15.14
CA VAL A 1060 2.14 -6.01 -13.98
C VAL A 1060 3.53 -6.51 -14.35
N GLN A 1061 4.56 -5.90 -13.80
CA GLN A 1061 5.94 -6.32 -14.01
C GLN A 1061 6.47 -6.98 -12.75
N VAL A 1062 7.15 -8.10 -12.92
CA VAL A 1062 7.81 -8.85 -11.84
C VAL A 1062 9.22 -9.23 -12.27
N ARG A 1063 10.15 -9.21 -11.34
CA ARG A 1063 11.53 -9.64 -11.59
C ARG A 1063 11.55 -11.15 -11.77
N ASP A 1064 12.15 -11.64 -12.85
CA ASP A 1064 12.43 -13.06 -13.02
C ASP A 1064 13.75 -13.39 -12.32
N HIS A 1065 13.69 -14.13 -11.22
CA HIS A 1065 14.87 -14.47 -10.43
C HIS A 1065 15.80 -15.47 -11.13
N SER A 1066 15.34 -16.15 -12.18
CA SER A 1066 16.16 -17.07 -12.98
C SER A 1066 17.08 -16.36 -13.98
N VAL A 1067 16.82 -15.08 -14.26
CA VAL A 1067 17.57 -14.29 -15.26
C VAL A 1067 18.53 -13.30 -14.59
N LYS A 1068 19.83 -13.42 -14.90
CA LYS A 1068 20.83 -12.43 -14.49
C LYS A 1068 20.60 -11.13 -15.27
N SER A 1069 20.35 -10.02 -14.57
CA SER A 1069 20.20 -8.69 -15.20
C SER A 1069 21.46 -8.36 -16.01
N VAL A 1070 21.29 -7.92 -17.26
CA VAL A 1070 22.39 -7.47 -18.13
C VAL A 1070 22.65 -5.97 -17.93
N LEU A 1071 21.65 -5.22 -17.46
CA LEU A 1071 21.77 -3.79 -17.16
C LEU A 1071 22.26 -3.55 -15.72
N PRO A 1072 23.32 -2.75 -15.51
CA PRO A 1072 23.71 -2.27 -14.19
C PRO A 1072 22.65 -1.29 -13.68
N ILE A 1073 22.02 -1.60 -12.54
CA ILE A 1073 21.23 -0.63 -11.79
C ILE A 1073 22.22 0.34 -11.14
N ASN A 1074 22.03 1.65 -11.36
CA ASN A 1074 22.84 2.67 -10.70
C ASN A 1074 22.72 2.49 -9.17
N ARG A 1075 23.87 2.45 -8.49
CA ARG A 1075 23.91 2.34 -7.03
C ARG A 1075 23.14 3.52 -6.43
N LYS A 1076 22.24 3.26 -5.49
CA LYS A 1076 21.57 4.32 -4.73
C LYS A 1076 22.43 4.79 -3.56
N VAL A 1077 22.21 6.03 -3.11
CA VAL A 1077 22.79 6.56 -1.86
C VAL A 1077 22.37 5.69 -0.68
N MET A 1078 23.33 5.16 0.07
CA MET A 1078 23.14 4.42 1.33
C MET A 1078 23.67 5.21 2.53
N ASN A 1079 24.64 6.11 2.31
CA ASN A 1079 25.22 6.94 3.36
C ASN A 1079 25.17 8.42 2.98
N GLN A 1080 24.12 9.11 3.42
CA GLN A 1080 23.86 10.51 3.11
C GLN A 1080 24.97 11.48 3.56
N LEU A 1081 25.90 11.05 4.43
CA LEU A 1081 27.05 11.88 4.78
C LEU A 1081 28.07 11.90 3.63
N LEU A 1082 28.44 10.73 3.09
CA LEU A 1082 29.55 10.54 2.14
C LEU A 1082 29.12 10.47 0.67
N GLU A 1083 27.84 10.25 0.43
CA GLU A 1083 27.32 9.94 -0.89
C GLU A 1083 26.29 11.01 -1.30
N ILE A 1084 26.51 11.61 -2.47
CA ILE A 1084 25.62 12.60 -3.06
C ILE A 1084 24.95 11.97 -4.28
N GLY A 1085 23.64 11.80 -4.17
CA GLY A 1085 22.79 11.28 -5.24
C GLY A 1085 22.08 12.38 -6.02
N ALA A 1086 21.45 11.98 -7.12
CA ALA A 1086 20.55 12.83 -7.87
C ALA A 1086 19.30 13.17 -7.00
N PRO A 1087 19.01 14.44 -6.70
CA PRO A 1087 17.87 14.82 -5.86
C PRO A 1087 16.51 14.57 -6.51
N LEU A 1088 16.48 14.39 -7.83
CA LEU A 1088 15.28 14.16 -8.62
C LEU A 1088 15.65 13.42 -9.91
N GLN A 1089 14.66 12.76 -10.51
CA GLN A 1089 14.85 12.11 -11.80
C GLN A 1089 14.98 13.15 -12.92
N GLY A 1090 15.99 13.01 -13.77
CA GLY A 1090 16.25 13.95 -14.87
C GLY A 1090 17.44 13.52 -15.71
N LYS A 1091 17.87 14.39 -16.62
CA LYS A 1091 19.10 14.19 -17.40
C LYS A 1091 20.27 14.82 -16.65
N LEU A 1092 21.33 14.06 -16.38
CA LEU A 1092 22.57 14.60 -15.83
C LEU A 1092 23.28 15.43 -16.92
N SER A 1093 22.92 16.71 -17.01
CA SER A 1093 23.33 17.59 -18.11
C SER A 1093 24.83 17.90 -18.09
N ARG A 1094 25.41 18.10 -16.90
CA ARG A 1094 26.84 18.40 -16.70
C ARG A 1094 27.38 17.87 -15.38
N LEU A 1095 28.63 17.45 -15.39
CA LEU A 1095 29.47 17.19 -14.22
C LEU A 1095 30.44 18.36 -14.06
N LEU A 1096 30.52 18.91 -12.86
CA LEU A 1096 31.36 20.08 -12.55
C LEU A 1096 32.61 19.72 -11.73
N VAL A 1097 32.72 18.46 -11.30
CA VAL A 1097 33.85 17.93 -10.52
C VAL A 1097 34.33 16.59 -11.08
N SER A 1098 35.56 16.24 -10.74
CA SER A 1098 36.17 14.94 -11.05
C SER A 1098 36.77 14.29 -9.80
N ALA A 1099 37.09 12.99 -9.88
CA ALA A 1099 37.76 12.28 -8.80
C ALA A 1099 39.07 12.99 -8.39
N GLY A 1100 39.28 13.16 -7.09
CA GLY A 1100 40.40 13.88 -6.51
C GLY A 1100 40.17 15.38 -6.27
N THR A 1101 39.05 15.95 -6.74
CA THR A 1101 38.77 17.39 -6.60
C THR A 1101 38.46 17.74 -5.12
N PRO A 1102 39.21 18.66 -4.49
CA PRO A 1102 38.84 19.21 -3.19
C PRO A 1102 37.66 20.17 -3.38
N VAL A 1103 36.63 20.04 -2.54
CA VAL A 1103 35.43 20.88 -2.57
C VAL A 1103 35.13 21.42 -1.18
N LEU A 1104 34.60 22.64 -1.13
CA LEU A 1104 34.04 23.23 0.08
C LEU A 1104 32.51 23.05 0.07
N ALA A 1105 31.87 23.18 1.23
CA ALA A 1105 30.41 23.25 1.31
C ALA A 1105 29.85 24.30 0.34
N ASN A 1106 28.77 23.96 -0.35
CA ASN A 1106 28.13 24.69 -1.45
C ASN A 1106 28.89 24.73 -2.79
N THR A 1107 30.01 24.01 -2.94
CA THR A 1107 30.68 23.88 -4.24
C THR A 1107 29.77 23.14 -5.23
N PRO A 1108 29.49 23.67 -6.43
CA PRO A 1108 28.74 22.97 -7.48
C PRO A 1108 29.39 21.65 -7.89
N LEU A 1109 28.63 20.55 -7.86
CA LEU A 1109 29.11 19.21 -8.18
C LEU A 1109 28.64 18.75 -9.57
N PHE A 1110 27.35 18.90 -9.86
CA PHE A 1110 26.75 18.50 -11.14
C PHE A 1110 25.41 19.20 -11.35
N ILE A 1111 24.90 19.17 -12.59
CA ILE A 1111 23.65 19.83 -12.98
C ILE A 1111 22.69 18.78 -13.53
N ILE A 1112 21.48 18.72 -12.96
CA ILE A 1112 20.38 17.92 -13.49
C ILE A 1112 19.41 18.82 -14.24
N GLU A 1113 19.09 18.44 -15.46
CA GLU A 1113 18.01 19.05 -16.24
C GLU A 1113 16.73 18.22 -16.06
N ALA A 1114 15.70 18.86 -15.52
CA ALA A 1114 14.35 18.31 -15.41
C ALA A 1114 13.32 19.44 -15.50
N MET A 1115 12.17 19.21 -16.12
CA MET A 1115 11.08 20.19 -16.17
C MET A 1115 11.46 21.58 -16.71
N LYS A 1116 12.38 21.68 -17.68
CA LYS A 1116 12.88 22.96 -18.21
C LYS A 1116 13.66 23.79 -17.19
N MET A 1117 14.16 23.15 -16.13
CA MET A 1117 14.97 23.76 -15.09
C MET A 1117 16.28 23.00 -14.94
N GLU A 1118 17.38 23.74 -14.95
CA GLU A 1118 18.68 23.24 -14.53
C GLU A 1118 18.77 23.38 -13.00
N THR A 1119 18.94 22.24 -12.32
CA THR A 1119 19.17 22.18 -10.88
C THR A 1119 20.63 21.86 -10.64
N THR A 1120 21.39 22.84 -10.14
CA THR A 1120 22.78 22.64 -9.72
C THR A 1120 22.81 21.99 -8.34
N VAL A 1121 23.35 20.79 -8.26
CA VAL A 1121 23.57 20.08 -6.99
C VAL A 1121 24.93 20.48 -6.44
N THR A 1122 24.97 20.86 -5.17
CA THR A 1122 26.16 21.38 -4.50
C THR A 1122 26.61 20.46 -3.37
N ALA A 1123 27.88 20.56 -2.96
CA ALA A 1123 28.44 19.80 -1.86
C ALA A 1123 27.80 20.21 -0.52
N THR A 1124 27.39 19.24 0.29
CA THR A 1124 26.81 19.49 1.62
C THR A 1124 27.84 19.78 2.70
N ARG A 1125 29.13 19.51 2.41
CA ARG A 1125 30.26 19.70 3.32
C ARG A 1125 31.57 19.88 2.58
N ASP A 1126 32.59 20.27 3.32
CA ASP A 1126 33.97 20.25 2.88
C ASP A 1126 34.44 18.79 2.76
N GLY A 1127 35.21 18.51 1.71
CA GLY A 1127 35.73 17.17 1.49
C GLY A 1127 36.47 17.04 0.18
N LYS A 1128 36.90 15.82 -0.14
CA LYS A 1128 37.55 15.49 -1.40
C LYS A 1128 36.73 14.44 -2.13
N VAL A 1129 36.45 14.70 -3.40
CA VAL A 1129 35.68 13.77 -4.24
C VAL A 1129 36.50 12.49 -4.43
N LYS A 1130 35.99 11.37 -3.94
CA LYS A 1130 36.59 10.04 -4.12
C LYS A 1130 36.32 9.50 -5.52
N ALA A 1131 35.07 9.59 -5.98
CA ALA A 1131 34.66 9.09 -7.29
C ALA A 1131 33.42 9.82 -7.83
N VAL A 1132 33.33 9.90 -9.16
CA VAL A 1132 32.11 10.26 -9.89
C VAL A 1132 31.66 9.02 -10.65
N LEU A 1133 30.43 8.55 -10.37
CA LEU A 1133 29.97 7.20 -10.72
C LEU A 1133 29.06 7.16 -11.96
N LEU A 1134 28.52 8.30 -12.39
CA LEU A 1134 27.59 8.43 -13.52
C LEU A 1134 28.10 9.46 -14.52
N ALA A 1135 27.85 9.25 -15.81
CA ALA A 1135 28.37 10.09 -16.89
C ALA A 1135 27.37 11.17 -17.33
N GLU A 1136 27.89 12.27 -17.90
CA GLU A 1136 27.07 13.32 -18.52
C GLU A 1136 26.16 12.74 -19.62
N GLY A 1137 24.96 13.30 -19.76
CA GLY A 1137 23.94 12.87 -20.70
C GLY A 1137 23.10 11.67 -20.25
N MET A 1138 23.48 10.97 -19.16
CA MET A 1138 22.69 9.86 -18.62
C MET A 1138 21.39 10.34 -17.97
N MET A 1139 20.34 9.52 -18.10
CA MET A 1139 19.15 9.65 -17.28
C MET A 1139 19.44 9.09 -15.89
N VAL A 1140 19.19 9.89 -14.87
CA VAL A 1140 19.36 9.51 -13.45
C VAL A 1140 18.00 9.49 -12.78
N GLN A 1141 17.79 8.55 -11.86
CA GLN A 1141 16.64 8.52 -10.97
C GLN A 1141 16.97 9.19 -9.63
N GLN A 1142 15.95 9.52 -8.84
CA GLN A 1142 16.17 10.00 -7.48
C GLN A 1142 17.05 9.01 -6.69
N ASP A 1143 18.00 9.57 -5.94
CA ASP A 1143 19.01 8.88 -5.13
C ASP A 1143 20.02 8.03 -5.90
N ASP A 1144 20.04 8.06 -7.25
CA ASP A 1144 21.15 7.50 -8.01
C ASP A 1144 22.46 8.20 -7.59
N LEU A 1145 23.42 7.44 -7.09
CA LEU A 1145 24.69 7.96 -6.57
C LEU A 1145 25.53 8.53 -7.72
N VAL A 1146 25.74 9.85 -7.69
CA VAL A 1146 26.55 10.56 -8.70
C VAL A 1146 27.96 10.79 -8.19
N VAL A 1147 28.12 11.26 -6.95
CA VAL A 1147 29.42 11.65 -6.36
C VAL A 1147 29.61 11.01 -4.99
N GLU A 1148 30.78 10.42 -4.75
CA GLU A 1148 31.19 9.88 -3.45
C GLU A 1148 32.37 10.70 -2.88
N PHE A 1149 32.35 11.01 -1.59
CA PHE A 1149 33.43 11.69 -0.85
C PHE A 1149 34.37 10.71 -0.13
N GLU A 1150 35.61 11.12 0.11
CA GLU A 1150 36.54 10.43 1.00
C GLU A 1150 36.04 10.50 2.47
N ASN A 1151 36.40 9.48 3.27
CA ASN A 1151 36.06 9.39 4.69
C ASN A 1151 36.75 10.45 5.53
#